data_AF-A0A239R0R6-F1
#
_entry.id   AF-A0A239R0R6-F1
#
_cell.length_a   1.000
_cell.length_b   1.000
_cell.length_c   1.000
_cell.angle_alpha   90.00
_cell.angle_beta   90.00
_cell.angle_gamma   90.00
#
_symmetry.space_group_name_H-M   'P 1'
#
loop_
_entity.id
_entity.type
_entity.pdbx_description
1 polymer ?
#
loop_
_entity_poly.entity_id
_entity_poly.type
_entity_poly.pdbx_seq_one_letter_code
_entity_poly.pdbx_strand_id
1 'polypeptide(L)'
;MAPKKKVNNKKDNPKPFIKFENQYKVYDAGTPKERKVLVGYKPILREGGLTEEIIATGDLETLENFWNAKKNDLNPEEKEYMRARVSAAREMEKIRIDQMAKLADGKTPVSPEPDNKNGFRGFSNIKYPDIQTTGNGCWSYSFSLLLKSRGIELSQEKIRAWRPDLSGQYTNDAEKAEFLKKNNATIQRMNTDSENTVFENADILMDVLPNTSMNQISIKPFESEMIMVDGMPAQGQDLEVIKKYHNELVEQQLRETITKAIYEDHSPLAITWDGHYVTITGISPDGKKIRFENSMEAKAEDREWTMSLKDLVHEGMEPHTRKMNNHHYEPKGFDIAWLHDIKVPEYDKKAETKVTIHAEEENLAKLDENGNVTVEVPITHPTTGRVGTPATGQVHGSGISKQLTYDMQELSKRLGGKSVMGFGPGEAYSYGNMDNYYPKKIVYPKDPALQNYKYIGKDARSSIKKLYTFADDIIKIESYQNIEVPEWVNKLAPIRDALEDIVAYQNSPKSEENKAKFNKAVNTLKGLQGILNEETEDGTVFAKWKQKVNVTKRPQFIDTLQKVDKLIGINLDYSKLLDLSGDEAEATHPNDIEFREMQTQRWGAMSSKMSSVDIKLRNIMLSEILAAEAIRKSKKKAGDAHPEVTLQETRMLAAEYRQNDAFKRMLEDGNDITLAKSKDVKKLISELDEADKRIKAEGITEMDYDISARQKVVQKRCKYIVQKLEDTKTGSYTGLGVIGRRKNTTRYELALEAIRGISEVKEPSAGDVKSAVEVVKTYLVDKMEVRNRKFGRERFDLCMTFLKEVMPPKEFERYCNSVNKARGVEKNPSSDKYVNPAYYGCDGLNSGDLITEAKRRVRSGKGTDRDYATIIAIRQEYDDAGFFESDIEVSNAAERRVIMNRTEKIYHSKSFKRFMKEMTQEQKLGLIKGRCDDLLSYEKLLKPIQKAPVKQ
;
A
#
# COMPACT_ATOMS: atom_id res chain seq x y z
N MET A 1 -11.95 -30.36 -17.21
CA MET A 1 -11.37 -29.79 -15.97
C MET A 1 -9.85 -29.82 -16.10
N ALA A 2 -9.22 -28.66 -16.29
CA ALA A 2 -7.76 -28.57 -16.35
C ALA A 2 -7.16 -28.69 -14.93
N PRO A 3 -6.01 -29.38 -14.75
CA PRO A 3 -5.40 -29.51 -13.43
C PRO A 3 -4.92 -28.14 -12.95
N LYS A 4 -5.49 -27.64 -11.85
CA LYS A 4 -5.06 -26.42 -11.17
C LYS A 4 -3.59 -26.58 -10.76
N LYS A 5 -2.73 -25.65 -11.18
CA LYS A 5 -1.32 -25.55 -10.73
C LYS A 5 -1.29 -25.54 -9.20
N LYS A 6 -0.58 -26.51 -8.60
CA LYS A 6 -0.23 -26.49 -7.17
C LYS A 6 0.55 -25.21 -6.88
N VAL A 7 -0.05 -24.29 -6.11
CA VAL A 7 0.69 -23.18 -5.49
C VAL A 7 1.62 -23.81 -4.47
N ASN A 8 2.92 -23.70 -4.71
CA ASN A 8 3.95 -24.24 -3.84
C ASN A 8 4.09 -23.31 -2.63
N ASN A 9 3.15 -23.40 -1.69
CA ASN A 9 3.29 -22.79 -0.36
C ASN A 9 4.40 -23.57 0.36
N LYS A 10 5.65 -23.14 0.23
CA LYS A 10 6.68 -23.51 1.20
C LYS A 10 6.16 -23.04 2.55
N LYS A 11 5.77 -24.00 3.41
CA LYS A 11 5.49 -23.79 4.82
C LYS A 11 6.78 -23.32 5.49
N ASP A 12 7.09 -22.03 5.39
CA ASP A 12 7.93 -21.42 6.41
C ASP A 12 7.11 -21.49 7.69
N ASN A 13 7.50 -22.38 8.61
CA ASN A 13 6.92 -22.41 9.95
C ASN A 13 6.91 -20.97 10.46
N PRO A 14 5.76 -20.45 10.94
CA PRO A 14 5.69 -19.08 11.42
C PRO A 14 6.80 -18.89 12.46
N LYS A 15 7.75 -18.01 12.14
CA LYS A 15 8.80 -17.68 13.11
C LYS A 15 8.09 -16.96 14.24
N PRO A 16 8.21 -17.44 15.49
CA PRO A 16 7.61 -16.75 16.62
C PRO A 16 8.19 -15.33 16.68
N PHE A 17 7.39 -14.36 17.13
CA PHE A 17 7.85 -12.99 17.27
C PHE A 17 9.04 -12.90 18.25
N ILE A 18 8.97 -13.71 19.31
CA ILE A 18 10.00 -13.83 20.34
C ILE A 18 10.24 -15.32 20.60
N LYS A 19 11.51 -15.72 20.73
CA LYS A 19 11.87 -17.10 21.11
C LYS A 19 11.80 -17.26 22.62
N PHE A 20 11.44 -18.45 23.08
CA PHE A 20 11.37 -18.79 24.50
C PHE A 20 12.15 -20.08 24.78
N GLU A 21 12.75 -20.16 25.97
CA GLU A 21 13.35 -21.36 26.52
C GLU A 21 12.44 -21.98 27.60
N ASN A 22 12.37 -23.31 27.61
CA ASN A 22 11.63 -24.06 28.62
C ASN A 22 12.41 -24.05 29.94
N GLN A 23 11.76 -23.68 31.03
CA GLN A 23 12.33 -23.75 32.37
C GLN A 23 11.87 -25.03 33.07
N TYR A 24 12.82 -25.81 33.59
CA TYR A 24 12.53 -27.05 34.31
C TYR A 24 12.99 -26.96 35.76
N LYS A 25 12.22 -27.56 36.66
CA LYS A 25 12.66 -27.87 38.03
C LYS A 25 12.96 -29.37 38.11
N VAL A 26 14.15 -29.70 38.59
CA VAL A 26 14.56 -31.08 38.86
C VAL A 26 14.08 -31.43 40.25
N TYR A 27 13.23 -32.46 40.35
CA TYR A 27 12.85 -33.04 41.62
C TYR A 27 13.63 -34.32 41.83
N ASP A 28 14.43 -34.35 42.90
CA ASP A 28 15.13 -35.54 43.34
C ASP A 28 14.27 -36.25 44.39
N ALA A 29 13.36 -37.10 43.91
CA ALA A 29 12.37 -37.78 44.75
C ALA A 29 12.90 -39.14 45.20
N GLY A 30 14.07 -39.19 45.85
CA GLY A 30 14.61 -40.39 46.51
C GLY A 30 14.64 -41.67 45.65
N THR A 31 14.60 -41.53 44.32
CA THR A 31 14.54 -42.61 43.34
C THR A 31 15.60 -42.33 42.28
N PRO A 32 16.20 -43.35 41.64
CA PRO A 32 17.37 -43.17 40.77
C PRO A 32 17.13 -42.40 39.46
N LYS A 33 15.97 -41.77 39.27
CA LYS A 33 15.61 -41.04 38.04
C LYS A 33 15.20 -39.61 38.37
N GLU A 34 16.08 -38.67 38.03
CA GLU A 34 15.77 -37.24 38.02
C GLU A 34 14.48 -36.98 37.22
N ARG A 35 13.46 -36.39 37.86
CA ARG A 35 12.25 -35.95 37.15
C ARG A 35 12.37 -34.45 36.85
N LYS A 36 12.54 -34.11 35.57
CA LYS A 36 12.43 -32.72 35.08
C LYS A 36 10.96 -32.38 34.87
N VAL A 37 10.46 -31.40 35.62
CA VAL A 37 9.10 -30.88 35.47
C VAL A 37 9.18 -29.49 34.86
N LEU A 38 8.46 -29.25 33.76
CA LEU A 38 8.35 -27.92 33.16
C LEU A 38 7.66 -26.99 34.17
N VAL A 39 8.31 -25.90 34.55
CA VAL A 39 7.83 -24.94 35.55
C VAL A 39 7.57 -23.55 34.97
N GLY A 40 7.92 -23.31 33.71
CA GLY A 40 7.64 -22.05 33.04
C GLY A 40 8.42 -21.86 31.75
N TYR A 41 8.37 -20.64 31.24
CA TYR A 41 9.02 -20.22 30.00
C TYR A 41 9.75 -18.90 30.25
N LYS A 42 10.89 -18.72 29.59
CA LYS A 42 11.66 -17.48 29.67
C LYS A 42 11.96 -16.96 28.26
N PRO A 43 11.71 -15.68 27.95
CA PRO A 43 12.04 -15.13 26.65
C PRO A 43 13.55 -15.06 26.46
N ILE A 44 14.03 -15.39 25.26
CA ILE A 44 15.43 -15.27 24.87
C ILE A 44 15.64 -13.85 24.33
N LEU A 45 16.07 -12.96 25.22
CA LEU A 45 16.26 -11.53 24.94
C LEU A 45 17.75 -11.20 24.81
N ARG A 46 18.09 -10.32 23.87
CA ARG A 46 19.45 -9.82 23.70
C ARG A 46 19.74 -8.74 24.73
N GLU A 47 20.96 -8.73 25.27
CA GLU A 47 21.42 -7.64 26.14
C GLU A 47 21.31 -6.28 25.43
N GLY A 48 20.69 -5.31 26.10
CA GLY A 48 20.38 -3.99 25.55
C GLY A 48 19.28 -3.97 24.48
N GLY A 49 18.60 -5.10 24.24
CA GLY A 49 17.47 -5.25 23.31
C GLY A 49 16.10 -5.07 23.97
N LEU A 50 15.13 -5.88 23.55
CA LEU A 50 13.79 -5.92 24.17
C LEU A 50 13.86 -6.38 25.65
N THR A 51 12.88 -5.97 26.45
CA THR A 51 12.74 -6.37 27.86
C THR A 51 11.46 -7.19 28.08
N GLU A 52 11.40 -7.95 29.20
CA GLU A 52 10.21 -8.74 29.57
C GLU A 52 8.95 -7.86 29.72
N GLU A 53 9.11 -6.65 30.25
CA GLU A 53 8.05 -5.66 30.35
C GLU A 53 7.49 -5.26 28.98
N ILE A 54 8.37 -4.96 28.02
CA ILE A 54 7.96 -4.50 26.70
C ILE A 54 7.24 -5.58 25.91
N ILE A 55 7.64 -6.85 26.05
CA ILE A 55 6.94 -7.95 25.38
C ILE A 55 5.58 -8.27 26.01
N ALA A 56 5.35 -7.85 27.27
CA ALA A 56 4.14 -8.11 28.04
C ALA A 56 3.11 -6.97 28.03
N THR A 57 3.49 -5.72 27.73
CA THR A 57 2.61 -4.55 27.87
C THR A 57 1.90 -4.09 26.58
N GLY A 58 0.59 -3.84 26.68
CA GLY A 58 -0.21 -3.15 25.67
C GLY A 58 -0.14 -1.63 25.68
N ASP A 59 0.45 -1.02 26.72
CA ASP A 59 0.40 0.43 26.91
C ASP A 59 1.19 1.18 25.82
N LEU A 60 0.47 1.99 25.04
CA LEU A 60 1.01 2.70 23.90
C LEU A 60 2.14 3.67 24.29
N GLU A 61 1.99 4.38 25.40
CA GLU A 61 2.97 5.37 25.86
C GLU A 61 4.29 4.70 26.25
N THR A 62 4.21 3.62 27.02
CA THR A 62 5.37 2.79 27.39
C THR A 62 6.08 2.25 26.14
N LEU A 63 5.34 1.74 25.16
CA LEU A 63 5.90 1.22 23.90
C LEU A 63 6.56 2.32 23.06
N GLU A 64 5.95 3.50 22.94
CA GLU A 64 6.48 4.64 22.19
C GLU A 64 7.73 5.23 22.85
N ASN A 65 7.72 5.38 24.18
CA ASN A 65 8.87 5.85 24.95
C ASN A 65 10.06 4.91 24.79
N PHE A 66 9.84 3.60 24.93
CA PHE A 66 10.88 2.60 24.70
C PHE A 66 11.40 2.65 23.25
N TRP A 67 10.49 2.69 22.26
CA TRP A 67 10.88 2.77 20.85
C TRP A 67 11.75 4.00 20.57
N ASN A 68 11.35 5.17 21.06
CA ASN A 68 12.09 6.41 20.82
C ASN A 68 13.47 6.39 21.48
N ALA A 69 13.58 5.84 22.69
CA ALA A 69 14.83 5.73 23.44
C ALA A 69 15.79 4.68 22.86
N LYS A 70 15.27 3.53 22.37
CA LYS A 70 16.07 2.35 22.02
C LYS A 70 16.11 1.98 20.54
N LYS A 71 15.35 2.63 19.64
CA LYS A 71 15.26 2.24 18.22
C LYS A 71 16.60 2.08 17.50
N ASN A 72 17.66 2.79 17.90
CA ASN A 72 18.97 2.66 17.26
C ASN A 72 19.72 1.40 17.72
N ASP A 73 19.48 0.97 18.96
CA ASP A 73 20.13 -0.17 19.61
C ASP A 73 19.48 -1.50 19.22
N LEU A 74 18.22 -1.48 18.77
CA LEU A 74 17.46 -2.68 18.37
C LEU A 74 17.98 -3.28 17.05
N ASN A 75 18.00 -4.62 16.98
CA ASN A 75 18.30 -5.34 15.75
C ASN A 75 17.09 -5.29 14.77
N PRO A 76 17.22 -5.73 13.50
CA PRO A 76 16.13 -5.68 12.54
C PRO A 76 14.84 -6.41 12.96
N GLU A 77 14.94 -7.58 13.58
CA GLU A 77 13.79 -8.38 14.04
C GLU A 77 13.07 -7.69 15.21
N GLU A 78 13.83 -7.18 16.19
CA GLU A 78 13.31 -6.39 17.32
C GLU A 78 12.65 -5.09 16.82
N LYS A 79 13.20 -4.46 15.77
CA LYS A 79 12.61 -3.28 15.14
C LYS A 79 11.27 -3.58 14.48
N GLU A 80 11.19 -4.69 13.77
CA GLU A 80 9.95 -5.13 13.14
C GLU A 80 8.89 -5.46 14.18
N TYR A 81 9.26 -6.19 15.22
CA TYR A 81 8.41 -6.48 16.37
C TYR A 81 7.85 -5.20 17.00
N MET A 82 8.71 -4.25 17.37
CA MET A 82 8.27 -3.01 18.00
C MET A 82 7.38 -2.16 17.10
N ARG A 83 7.67 -2.10 15.79
CA ARG A 83 6.79 -1.41 14.84
C ARG A 83 5.41 -2.06 14.79
N ALA A 84 5.34 -3.39 14.79
CA ALA A 84 4.07 -4.11 14.83
C ALA A 84 3.29 -3.81 16.11
N ARG A 85 3.96 -3.88 17.28
CA ARG A 85 3.39 -3.60 18.61
C ARG A 85 2.87 -2.17 18.73
N VAL A 86 3.70 -1.16 18.48
CA VAL A 86 3.32 0.26 18.54
C VAL A 86 2.17 0.53 17.57
N SER A 87 2.23 -0.04 16.37
CA SER A 87 1.18 0.18 15.38
C SER A 87 -0.13 -0.54 15.71
N ALA A 88 -0.09 -1.68 16.42
CA ALA A 88 -1.28 -2.35 16.93
C ALA A 88 -1.91 -1.56 18.08
N ALA A 89 -1.13 -1.21 19.10
CA ALA A 89 -1.59 -0.43 20.25
C ALA A 89 -2.19 0.92 19.82
N ARG A 90 -1.58 1.61 18.84
CA ARG A 90 -2.09 2.88 18.30
C ARG A 90 -3.41 2.72 17.57
N GLU A 91 -3.60 1.62 16.81
CA GLU A 91 -4.87 1.38 16.11
C GLU A 91 -5.98 0.99 17.09
N MET A 92 -5.69 0.17 18.11
CA MET A 92 -6.66 -0.16 19.16
C MET A 92 -7.10 1.09 19.93
N GLU A 93 -6.15 1.94 20.34
CA GLU A 93 -6.46 3.17 21.06
C GLU A 93 -7.32 4.12 20.20
N LYS A 94 -7.01 4.22 18.91
CA LYS A 94 -7.81 5.01 17.97
C LYS A 94 -9.24 4.45 17.84
N ILE A 95 -9.40 3.14 17.67
CA ILE A 95 -10.71 2.50 17.59
C ILE A 95 -11.50 2.70 18.89
N ARG A 96 -10.85 2.48 20.04
CA ARG A 96 -11.43 2.71 21.36
C ARG A 96 -11.96 4.13 21.50
N ILE A 97 -11.12 5.12 21.19
CA ILE A 97 -11.52 6.54 21.21
C ILE A 97 -12.72 6.79 20.29
N ASP A 98 -12.71 6.26 19.07
CA ASP A 98 -13.80 6.42 18.11
C ASP A 98 -15.11 5.80 18.62
N GLN A 99 -15.06 4.65 19.28
CA GLN A 99 -16.24 3.99 19.85
C GLN A 99 -16.76 4.73 21.09
N MET A 100 -15.88 5.22 21.96
CA MET A 100 -16.26 6.08 23.09
C MET A 100 -16.90 7.39 22.61
N ALA A 101 -16.39 7.98 21.52
CA ALA A 101 -16.97 9.18 20.91
C ALA A 101 -18.39 8.90 20.34
N LYS A 102 -18.60 7.75 19.69
CA LYS A 102 -19.92 7.32 19.23
C LYS A 102 -20.90 7.14 20.39
N LEU A 103 -20.47 6.48 21.47
CA LEU A 103 -21.29 6.33 22.68
C LEU A 103 -21.63 7.68 23.32
N ALA A 104 -20.69 8.62 23.34
CA ALA A 104 -20.93 9.99 23.80
C ALA A 104 -22.02 10.72 22.99
N ASP A 105 -22.20 10.35 21.71
CA ASP A 105 -23.28 10.83 20.84
C ASP A 105 -24.59 10.03 20.97
N GLY A 106 -24.64 9.02 21.83
CA GLY A 106 -25.77 8.12 21.97
C GLY A 106 -25.84 7.04 20.89
N LYS A 107 -24.79 6.84 20.11
CA LYS A 107 -24.73 5.83 19.05
C LYS A 107 -24.17 4.52 19.60
N THR A 108 -24.84 3.41 19.33
CA THR A 108 -24.35 2.05 19.62
C THR A 108 -23.63 1.46 18.40
N PRO A 109 -22.76 0.45 18.59
CA PRO A 109 -22.24 -0.34 17.47
C PRO A 109 -23.40 -0.89 16.63
N VAL A 110 -23.26 -0.84 15.31
CA VAL A 110 -24.27 -1.38 14.39
C VAL A 110 -24.05 -2.88 14.28
N SER A 111 -24.97 -3.67 14.84
CA SER A 111 -25.02 -5.11 14.60
C SER A 111 -25.53 -5.33 13.17
N PRO A 112 -24.96 -6.28 12.42
CA PRO A 112 -25.38 -6.55 11.06
C PRO A 112 -26.73 -7.28 11.08
N GLU A 113 -27.63 -6.92 10.17
CA GLU A 113 -28.87 -7.67 10.00
C GLU A 113 -28.61 -8.96 9.20
N PRO A 114 -29.15 -10.12 9.64
CA PRO A 114 -29.01 -11.36 8.88
C PRO A 114 -29.82 -11.30 7.57
N ASP A 115 -29.16 -11.61 6.46
CA ASP A 115 -29.76 -11.77 5.13
C ASP A 115 -30.18 -13.22 4.86
N ASN A 116 -31.09 -13.40 3.90
CA ASN A 116 -31.47 -14.71 3.36
C ASN A 116 -30.89 -14.85 1.95
N LYS A 117 -29.74 -15.51 1.81
CA LYS A 117 -29.09 -15.75 0.51
C LYS A 117 -28.64 -17.20 0.37
N ASN A 118 -28.78 -17.76 -0.84
CA ASN A 118 -28.34 -19.11 -1.21
C ASN A 118 -28.91 -20.23 -0.31
N GLY A 119 -30.11 -20.04 0.25
CA GLY A 119 -30.72 -21.02 1.15
C GLY A 119 -30.18 -20.99 2.58
N PHE A 120 -29.46 -19.94 2.98
CA PHE A 120 -28.98 -19.72 4.34
C PHE A 120 -29.45 -18.36 4.86
N ARG A 121 -29.79 -18.32 6.15
CA ARG A 121 -29.96 -17.08 6.89
C ARG A 121 -28.67 -16.76 7.64
N GLY A 122 -28.13 -15.56 7.46
CA GLY A 122 -26.90 -15.11 8.12
C GLY A 122 -26.24 -13.92 7.43
N PHE A 123 -24.91 -13.88 7.37
CA PHE A 123 -24.15 -12.70 6.95
C PHE A 123 -23.35 -12.97 5.68
N SER A 124 -24.00 -12.95 4.51
CA SER A 124 -23.33 -13.29 3.24
C SER A 124 -22.21 -12.33 2.82
N ASN A 125 -22.21 -11.11 3.37
CA ASN A 125 -21.26 -10.05 3.01
C ASN A 125 -20.07 -9.94 4.00
N ILE A 126 -20.06 -10.70 5.09
CA ILE A 126 -18.95 -10.68 6.05
C ILE A 126 -17.85 -11.60 5.54
N LYS A 127 -16.92 -11.02 4.77
CA LYS A 127 -15.74 -11.69 4.24
C LYS A 127 -14.48 -10.91 4.56
N TYR A 128 -13.39 -11.63 4.80
CA TYR A 128 -12.05 -11.05 4.88
C TYR A 128 -11.44 -11.08 3.48
N PRO A 129 -10.63 -10.09 3.05
CA PRO A 129 -10.06 -10.07 1.69
C PRO A 129 -9.01 -11.17 1.46
N ASP A 130 -8.21 -11.48 2.46
CA ASP A 130 -7.07 -12.40 2.35
C ASP A 130 -7.31 -13.76 3.04
N ILE A 131 -6.32 -14.65 3.02
CA ILE A 131 -6.27 -15.88 3.83
C ILE A 131 -5.66 -15.63 5.21
N GLN A 132 -5.64 -16.66 6.07
CA GLN A 132 -4.78 -16.61 7.24
C GLN A 132 -3.32 -16.33 6.83
N THR A 133 -2.68 -15.40 7.52
CA THR A 133 -1.35 -14.90 7.15
C THR A 133 -0.21 -15.73 7.74
N THR A 134 -0.53 -16.65 8.66
CA THR A 134 0.40 -17.61 9.28
C THR A 134 -0.26 -19.00 9.36
N GLY A 135 0.54 -20.04 9.58
CA GLY A 135 0.02 -21.42 9.71
C GLY A 135 -0.97 -21.61 10.85
N ASN A 136 -0.86 -20.79 11.90
CA ASN A 136 -1.75 -20.78 13.06
C ASN A 136 -2.63 -19.51 13.09
N GLY A 137 -2.75 -18.79 11.97
CA GLY A 137 -3.43 -17.49 11.91
C GLY A 137 -4.96 -17.57 11.93
N CYS A 138 -5.54 -18.77 11.87
CA CYS A 138 -6.97 -19.03 11.75
C CYS A 138 -7.80 -18.40 12.89
N TRP A 139 -7.27 -18.35 14.11
CA TRP A 139 -7.94 -17.69 15.24
C TRP A 139 -8.03 -16.17 15.00
N SER A 140 -6.91 -15.53 14.60
CA SER A 140 -6.86 -14.09 14.36
C SER A 140 -7.69 -13.67 13.15
N TYR A 141 -7.79 -14.56 12.15
CA TYR A 141 -8.70 -14.41 11.02
C TYR A 141 -10.16 -14.41 11.48
N SER A 142 -10.56 -15.44 12.24
CA SER A 142 -11.95 -15.58 12.70
C SER A 142 -12.33 -14.44 13.63
N PHE A 143 -11.42 -14.03 14.52
CA PHE A 143 -11.64 -12.86 15.38
C PHE A 143 -11.80 -11.57 14.56
N SER A 144 -11.00 -11.38 13.50
CA SER A 144 -11.18 -10.23 12.60
C SER A 144 -12.59 -10.21 11.97
N LEU A 145 -13.13 -11.37 11.56
CA LEU A 145 -14.50 -11.45 11.04
C LEU A 145 -15.57 -11.14 12.10
N LEU A 146 -15.38 -11.62 13.33
CA LEU A 146 -16.25 -11.28 14.46
C LEU A 146 -16.27 -9.76 14.69
N LEU A 147 -15.10 -9.11 14.77
CA LEU A 147 -14.99 -7.66 14.95
C LEU A 147 -15.55 -6.87 13.76
N LYS A 148 -15.30 -7.35 12.53
CA LYS A 148 -15.83 -6.76 11.30
C LYS A 148 -17.35 -6.76 11.28
N SER A 149 -17.99 -7.77 11.87
CA SER A 149 -19.44 -7.82 12.01
C SER A 149 -20.00 -6.58 12.74
N ARG A 150 -19.22 -5.99 13.65
CA ARG A 150 -19.56 -4.76 14.40
C ARG A 150 -18.94 -3.48 13.83
N GLY A 151 -18.50 -3.53 12.58
CA GLY A 151 -17.88 -2.40 11.89
C GLY A 151 -16.47 -2.07 12.36
N ILE A 152 -15.79 -2.98 13.05
CA ILE A 152 -14.38 -2.84 13.44
C ILE A 152 -13.51 -3.63 12.46
N GLU A 153 -12.75 -2.92 11.63
CA GLU A 153 -11.81 -3.55 10.70
C GLU A 153 -10.40 -3.57 11.29
N LEU A 154 -9.99 -4.73 11.80
CA LEU A 154 -8.63 -4.97 12.28
C LEU A 154 -7.95 -6.06 11.47
N SER A 155 -6.70 -5.82 11.08
CA SER A 155 -5.91 -6.83 10.39
C SER A 155 -5.46 -7.93 11.35
N GLN A 156 -5.23 -9.13 10.82
CA GLN A 156 -4.74 -10.26 11.61
C GLN A 156 -3.42 -9.94 12.34
N GLU A 157 -2.53 -9.18 11.71
CA GLU A 157 -1.25 -8.75 12.28
C GLU A 157 -1.47 -7.84 13.49
N LYS A 158 -2.49 -6.96 13.44
CA LYS A 158 -2.83 -6.07 14.56
C LYS A 158 -3.38 -6.86 15.73
N ILE A 159 -4.24 -7.83 15.46
CA ILE A 159 -4.79 -8.75 16.47
C ILE A 159 -3.67 -9.55 17.13
N ARG A 160 -2.77 -10.18 16.36
CA ARG A 160 -1.64 -10.96 16.89
C ARG A 160 -0.59 -10.12 17.62
N ALA A 161 -0.41 -8.86 17.23
CA ALA A 161 0.56 -7.96 17.87
C ALA A 161 -0.01 -7.24 19.10
N TRP A 162 -1.31 -7.32 19.37
CA TRP A 162 -1.90 -6.68 20.55
C TRP A 162 -1.56 -7.45 21.83
N ARG A 163 -1.42 -6.74 22.95
CA ARG A 163 -1.39 -7.30 24.32
C ARG A 163 -2.26 -6.45 25.22
N PRO A 164 -2.78 -7.03 26.32
CA PRO A 164 -3.46 -6.24 27.34
C PRO A 164 -2.49 -5.29 28.04
N ASP A 165 -3.03 -4.18 28.57
CA ASP A 165 -2.28 -3.32 29.48
C ASP A 165 -2.28 -3.93 30.89
N LEU A 166 -1.11 -4.38 31.32
CA LEU A 166 -0.91 -5.04 32.62
C LEU A 166 -0.37 -4.09 33.69
N SER A 167 -0.10 -2.82 33.36
CA SER A 167 0.52 -1.86 34.28
C SER A 167 -0.31 -1.61 35.55
N GLY A 168 -1.64 -1.72 35.46
CA GLY A 168 -2.55 -1.59 36.60
C GLY A 168 -2.70 -2.83 37.47
N GLN A 169 -1.99 -3.93 37.20
CA GLN A 169 -2.11 -5.20 37.94
C GLN A 169 -1.10 -5.36 39.08
N TYR A 170 -0.16 -4.42 39.24
CA TYR A 170 0.87 -4.45 40.28
C TYR A 170 1.17 -3.02 40.75
N THR A 171 1.58 -2.87 42.00
CA THR A 171 1.83 -1.55 42.62
C THR A 171 3.31 -1.24 42.79
N ASN A 172 4.18 -2.24 42.69
CA ASN A 172 5.63 -2.12 42.88
C ASN A 172 6.41 -3.16 42.06
N ASP A 173 7.73 -2.99 42.00
CA ASP A 173 8.61 -3.83 41.18
C ASP A 173 8.67 -5.30 41.61
N ALA A 174 8.50 -5.59 42.91
CA ALA A 174 8.50 -6.96 43.41
C ALA A 174 7.22 -7.72 42.97
N GLU A 175 6.06 -7.07 43.11
CA GLU A 175 4.78 -7.58 42.60
C GLU A 175 4.80 -7.72 41.09
N LYS A 176 5.41 -6.78 40.37
CA LYS A 176 5.60 -6.84 38.91
C LYS A 176 6.38 -8.08 38.51
N ALA A 177 7.51 -8.34 39.16
CA ALA A 177 8.34 -9.52 38.87
C ALA A 177 7.60 -10.83 39.16
N GLU A 178 6.87 -10.91 40.28
CA GLU A 178 6.06 -12.08 40.61
C GLU A 178 4.91 -12.27 39.61
N PHE A 179 4.26 -11.17 39.21
CA PHE A 179 3.18 -11.17 38.23
C PHE A 179 3.67 -11.65 36.86
N LEU A 180 4.78 -11.12 36.35
CA LEU A 180 5.36 -11.57 35.09
C LEU A 180 5.67 -13.07 35.15
N LYS A 181 6.30 -13.54 36.24
CA LYS A 181 6.59 -14.96 36.46
C LYS A 181 5.34 -15.83 36.43
N LYS A 182 4.25 -15.43 37.10
CA LYS A 182 2.97 -16.16 37.11
C LYS A 182 2.32 -16.21 35.72
N ASN A 183 2.58 -15.22 34.88
CA ASN A 183 1.96 -15.07 33.57
C ASN A 183 2.86 -15.46 32.39
N ASN A 184 4.03 -16.06 32.65
CA ASN A 184 5.00 -16.39 31.60
C ASN A 184 4.43 -17.28 30.48
N ALA A 185 3.51 -18.21 30.79
CA ALA A 185 2.85 -19.05 29.79
C ALA A 185 1.97 -18.20 28.84
N THR A 186 1.18 -17.28 29.39
CA THR A 186 0.38 -16.34 28.61
C THR A 186 1.25 -15.39 27.79
N ILE A 187 2.32 -14.85 28.39
CA ILE A 187 3.28 -13.99 27.68
C ILE A 187 3.90 -14.74 26.51
N GLN A 188 4.29 -16.01 26.70
CA GLN A 188 4.78 -16.85 25.61
C GLN A 188 3.71 -17.03 24.53
N ARG A 189 2.53 -17.57 24.89
CA ARG A 189 1.41 -17.84 23.97
C ARG A 189 1.12 -16.65 23.06
N MET A 190 0.95 -15.47 23.63
CA MET A 190 0.66 -14.26 22.86
C MET A 190 1.83 -13.85 21.93
N ASN A 191 3.08 -14.18 22.28
CA ASN A 191 4.29 -13.82 21.52
C ASN A 191 4.81 -14.90 20.54
N THR A 192 4.27 -16.12 20.54
CA THR A 192 4.75 -17.21 19.68
C THR A 192 3.77 -17.64 18.59
N ASP A 193 2.57 -17.04 18.53
CA ASP A 193 1.47 -17.43 17.61
C ASP A 193 1.13 -18.93 17.69
N SER A 194 1.42 -19.55 18.84
CA SER A 194 1.08 -20.93 19.16
C SER A 194 -0.02 -20.94 20.20
N GLU A 195 -1.02 -21.82 20.05
CA GLU A 195 -2.01 -22.11 21.11
C GLU A 195 -2.91 -20.92 21.49
N ASN A 196 -3.05 -19.90 20.63
CA ASN A 196 -3.99 -18.81 20.88
C ASN A 196 -5.42 -19.21 20.47
N THR A 197 -6.39 -18.86 21.30
CA THR A 197 -7.82 -18.95 20.97
C THR A 197 -8.43 -17.57 20.78
N VAL A 198 -9.62 -17.52 20.18
CA VAL A 198 -10.42 -16.29 20.08
C VAL A 198 -10.81 -15.78 21.48
N PHE A 199 -11.28 -16.67 22.35
CA PHE A 199 -11.78 -16.32 23.68
C PHE A 199 -10.70 -15.87 24.66
N GLU A 200 -9.52 -16.52 24.67
CA GLU A 200 -8.40 -16.08 25.51
C GLU A 200 -7.86 -14.69 25.12
N ASN A 201 -8.22 -14.20 23.94
CA ASN A 201 -7.88 -12.86 23.46
C ASN A 201 -9.09 -11.90 23.50
N ALA A 202 -10.17 -12.27 24.19
CA ALA A 202 -11.41 -11.47 24.29
C ALA A 202 -11.20 -10.07 24.88
N ASP A 203 -10.10 -9.80 25.56
CA ASP A 203 -9.76 -8.45 26.01
C ASP A 203 -9.62 -7.44 24.86
N ILE A 204 -9.23 -7.89 23.66
CA ILE A 204 -9.27 -7.06 22.44
C ILE A 204 -10.68 -6.51 22.23
N LEU A 205 -11.70 -7.35 22.43
CA LEU A 205 -13.11 -6.95 22.32
C LEU A 205 -13.43 -5.86 23.35
N MET A 206 -12.98 -6.02 24.59
CA MET A 206 -13.27 -5.06 25.66
C MET A 206 -12.62 -3.69 25.41
N ASP A 207 -11.44 -3.68 24.80
CA ASP A 207 -10.76 -2.44 24.40
C ASP A 207 -11.48 -1.72 23.26
N VAL A 208 -12.04 -2.46 22.29
CA VAL A 208 -12.58 -1.87 21.05
C VAL A 208 -14.11 -1.80 20.99
N LEU A 209 -14.83 -2.54 21.83
CA LEU A 209 -16.29 -2.66 21.88
C LEU A 209 -16.75 -2.79 23.35
N PRO A 210 -16.77 -1.69 24.12
CA PRO A 210 -16.91 -1.70 25.58
C PRO A 210 -18.28 -2.18 26.12
N ASN A 211 -19.29 -2.33 25.27
CA ASN A 211 -20.63 -2.80 25.64
C ASN A 211 -20.98 -4.14 24.95
N THR A 212 -19.98 -4.92 24.56
CA THR A 212 -20.16 -6.21 23.91
C THR A 212 -19.48 -7.28 24.76
N SER A 213 -20.16 -8.39 25.01
CA SER A 213 -19.59 -9.58 25.64
C SER A 213 -19.12 -10.58 24.60
N MET A 214 -18.18 -11.44 25.01
CA MET A 214 -17.83 -12.63 24.24
C MET A 214 -18.38 -13.85 24.95
N ASN A 215 -19.13 -14.66 24.22
CA ASN A 215 -19.60 -15.95 24.70
C ASN A 215 -18.76 -17.05 24.05
N GLN A 216 -18.49 -18.12 24.80
CA GLN A 216 -17.85 -19.32 24.30
C GLN A 216 -18.61 -20.56 24.75
N ILE A 217 -18.64 -21.58 23.91
CA ILE A 217 -18.95 -22.95 24.32
C ILE A 217 -17.76 -23.84 23.96
N SER A 218 -17.26 -24.58 24.94
CA SER A 218 -16.25 -25.62 24.75
C SER A 218 -16.90 -26.99 24.93
N ILE A 219 -17.06 -27.75 23.86
CA ILE A 219 -17.64 -29.10 23.84
C ILE A 219 -16.51 -30.11 23.73
N LYS A 220 -16.48 -31.08 24.63
CA LYS A 220 -15.46 -32.14 24.66
C LYS A 220 -15.90 -33.37 23.85
N PRO A 221 -14.96 -34.11 23.25
CA PRO A 221 -15.23 -35.45 22.74
C PRO A 221 -15.81 -36.38 23.81
N PHE A 222 -16.48 -37.43 23.37
CA PHE A 222 -16.96 -38.48 24.26
C PHE A 222 -15.79 -39.28 24.88
N GLU A 223 -15.73 -39.32 26.21
CA GLU A 223 -14.76 -40.10 26.98
C GLU A 223 -15.46 -41.32 27.61
N SER A 224 -15.16 -42.51 27.11
CA SER A 224 -15.85 -43.76 27.51
C SER A 224 -15.67 -44.13 28.98
N GLU A 225 -14.60 -43.66 29.63
CA GLU A 225 -14.24 -44.00 31.01
C GLU A 225 -15.02 -43.20 32.06
N MET A 226 -15.75 -42.16 31.63
CA MET A 226 -16.36 -41.16 32.52
C MET A 226 -17.83 -41.43 32.86
N ILE A 227 -18.39 -42.56 32.39
CA ILE A 227 -19.79 -42.94 32.67
C ILE A 227 -19.84 -44.38 33.19
N MET A 228 -20.53 -44.55 34.30
CA MET A 228 -20.82 -45.82 34.95
C MET A 228 -22.26 -46.23 34.64
N VAL A 229 -22.46 -47.48 34.24
CA VAL A 229 -23.76 -48.12 34.03
C VAL A 229 -23.85 -49.30 35.00
N ASP A 230 -24.90 -49.30 35.84
CA ASP A 230 -25.11 -50.29 36.91
C ASP A 230 -23.88 -50.49 37.83
N GLY A 231 -23.14 -49.40 38.08
CA GLY A 231 -21.97 -49.41 38.95
C GLY A 231 -20.68 -49.94 38.31
N MET A 232 -20.68 -50.19 36.99
CA MET A 232 -19.47 -50.56 36.23
C MET A 232 -19.21 -49.59 35.08
N PRO A 233 -17.97 -49.42 34.60
CA PRO A 233 -17.70 -48.63 33.41
C PRO A 233 -18.53 -49.13 32.22
N ALA A 234 -19.11 -48.21 31.44
CA ALA A 234 -19.92 -48.58 30.28
C ALA A 234 -19.12 -49.45 29.29
N GLN A 235 -19.74 -50.49 28.73
CA GLN A 235 -19.10 -51.41 27.77
C GLN A 235 -20.04 -51.82 26.63
N GLY A 236 -19.46 -52.25 25.51
CA GLY A 236 -20.20 -52.85 24.39
C GLY A 236 -21.33 -51.96 23.87
N GLN A 237 -22.55 -52.48 23.84
CA GLN A 237 -23.72 -51.77 23.33
C GLN A 237 -24.10 -50.53 24.15
N ASP A 238 -23.78 -50.50 25.45
CA ASP A 238 -24.05 -49.33 26.29
C ASP A 238 -23.22 -48.12 25.82
N LEU A 239 -21.94 -48.34 25.45
CA LEU A 239 -21.08 -47.29 24.90
C LEU A 239 -21.62 -46.74 23.58
N GLU A 240 -22.11 -47.59 22.68
CA GLU A 240 -22.69 -47.16 21.40
C GLU A 240 -23.93 -46.28 21.62
N VAL A 241 -24.79 -46.65 22.58
CA VAL A 241 -25.98 -45.85 22.94
C VAL A 241 -25.58 -44.50 23.54
N ILE A 242 -24.62 -44.50 24.46
CA ILE A 242 -24.11 -43.28 25.12
C ILE A 242 -23.43 -42.37 24.09
N LYS A 243 -22.58 -42.90 23.22
CA LYS A 243 -21.88 -42.12 22.17
C LYS A 243 -22.88 -41.54 21.16
N LYS A 244 -23.89 -42.31 20.77
CA LYS A 244 -24.97 -41.78 19.91
C LYS A 244 -25.72 -40.63 20.59
N TYR A 245 -26.06 -40.79 21.87
CA TYR A 245 -26.71 -39.73 22.64
C TYR A 245 -25.81 -38.49 22.77
N HIS A 246 -24.51 -38.66 23.01
CA HIS A 246 -23.52 -37.58 22.99
C HIS A 246 -23.59 -36.78 21.69
N ASN A 247 -23.46 -37.45 20.55
CA ASN A 247 -23.46 -36.79 19.24
C ASN A 247 -24.79 -36.07 18.96
N GLU A 248 -25.93 -36.63 19.38
CA GLU A 248 -27.25 -35.98 19.28
C GLU A 248 -27.32 -34.70 20.13
N LEU A 249 -26.82 -34.72 21.37
CA LEU A 249 -26.74 -33.55 22.25
C LEU A 249 -25.84 -32.47 21.66
N VAL A 250 -24.67 -32.86 21.13
CA VAL A 250 -23.74 -31.94 20.48
C VAL A 250 -24.37 -31.30 19.25
N GLU A 251 -25.02 -32.09 18.38
CA GLU A 251 -25.70 -31.56 17.19
C GLU A 251 -26.81 -30.56 17.56
N GLN A 252 -27.60 -30.88 18.59
CA GLN A 252 -28.63 -30.00 19.13
C GLN A 252 -28.02 -28.69 19.67
N GLN A 253 -26.99 -28.80 20.52
CA GLN A 253 -26.31 -27.64 21.11
C GLN A 253 -25.71 -26.73 20.04
N LEU A 254 -25.04 -27.31 19.02
CA LEU A 254 -24.50 -26.56 17.89
C LEU A 254 -25.62 -25.82 17.15
N ARG A 255 -26.71 -26.50 16.81
CA ARG A 255 -27.85 -25.90 16.11
C ARG A 255 -28.44 -24.73 16.89
N GLU A 256 -28.69 -24.91 18.17
CA GLU A 256 -29.26 -23.87 19.05
C GLU A 256 -28.32 -22.68 19.18
N THR A 257 -27.03 -22.94 19.42
CA THR A 257 -26.01 -21.89 19.58
C THR A 257 -25.84 -21.08 18.29
N ILE A 258 -25.72 -21.75 17.14
CA ILE A 258 -25.58 -21.07 15.85
C ILE A 258 -26.84 -20.26 15.52
N THR A 259 -28.02 -20.81 15.81
CA THR A 259 -29.29 -20.10 15.58
C THR A 259 -29.39 -18.86 16.46
N LYS A 260 -29.10 -18.98 17.77
CA LYS A 260 -29.09 -17.85 18.71
C LYS A 260 -28.08 -16.79 18.29
N ALA A 261 -26.85 -17.18 18.00
CA ALA A 261 -25.79 -16.26 17.57
C ALA A 261 -26.20 -15.48 16.32
N ILE A 262 -26.77 -16.13 15.31
CA ILE A 262 -27.14 -15.47 14.04
C ILE A 262 -28.44 -14.66 14.18
N TYR A 263 -29.46 -15.21 14.84
CA TYR A 263 -30.83 -14.65 14.81
C TYR A 263 -31.11 -13.66 15.93
N GLU A 264 -30.46 -13.83 17.08
CA GLU A 264 -30.68 -13.00 18.27
C GLU A 264 -29.50 -12.08 18.52
N ASP A 265 -28.28 -12.65 18.53
CA ASP A 265 -27.07 -11.88 18.81
C ASP A 265 -26.49 -11.20 17.57
N HIS A 266 -27.05 -11.47 16.39
CA HIS A 266 -26.64 -10.86 15.12
C HIS A 266 -25.12 -10.99 14.89
N SER A 267 -24.52 -12.13 15.26
CA SER A 267 -23.09 -12.38 15.21
C SER A 267 -22.76 -13.62 14.37
N PRO A 268 -21.75 -13.55 13.48
CA PRO A 268 -21.10 -14.78 13.03
C PRO A 268 -20.44 -15.48 14.22
N LEU A 269 -20.02 -16.73 14.02
CA LEU A 269 -19.52 -17.57 15.10
C LEU A 269 -18.25 -18.30 14.66
N ALA A 270 -17.19 -18.14 15.44
CA ALA A 270 -15.93 -18.85 15.23
C ALA A 270 -16.03 -20.24 15.87
N ILE A 271 -15.61 -21.28 15.15
CA ILE A 271 -15.60 -22.66 15.66
C ILE A 271 -14.29 -23.34 15.31
N THR A 272 -13.68 -24.03 16.29
CA THR A 272 -12.54 -24.91 16.03
C THR A 272 -13.01 -26.29 15.61
N TRP A 273 -12.46 -26.83 14.52
CA TRP A 273 -12.50 -28.27 14.25
C TRP A 273 -11.12 -28.71 13.75
N ASP A 274 -10.63 -29.86 14.19
CA ASP A 274 -9.26 -30.34 13.90
C ASP A 274 -8.14 -29.37 14.27
N GLY A 275 -8.38 -28.49 15.26
CA GLY A 275 -7.43 -27.43 15.62
C GLY A 275 -7.35 -26.30 14.59
N HIS A 276 -8.31 -26.18 13.68
CA HIS A 276 -8.44 -25.07 12.73
C HIS A 276 -9.72 -24.29 13.01
N TYR A 277 -9.61 -22.96 13.07
CA TYR A 277 -10.78 -22.09 13.16
C TYR A 277 -11.40 -21.85 11.78
N VAL A 278 -12.71 -22.03 11.70
CA VAL A 278 -13.54 -21.46 10.66
C VAL A 278 -14.56 -20.50 11.26
N THR A 279 -15.18 -19.67 10.42
CA THR A 279 -16.24 -18.76 10.87
C THR A 279 -17.56 -19.13 10.20
N ILE A 280 -18.54 -19.59 10.98
CA ILE A 280 -19.91 -19.83 10.51
C ILE A 280 -20.59 -18.47 10.27
N THR A 281 -21.06 -18.28 9.04
CA THR A 281 -21.71 -17.06 8.56
C THR A 281 -23.17 -17.28 8.16
N GLY A 282 -23.70 -18.49 8.32
CA GLY A 282 -25.10 -18.76 8.03
C GLY A 282 -25.54 -20.15 8.43
N ILE A 283 -26.83 -20.32 8.65
CA ILE A 283 -27.49 -21.61 8.87
C ILE A 283 -28.70 -21.74 7.95
N SER A 284 -28.97 -22.96 7.46
CA SER A 284 -30.16 -23.21 6.64
C SER A 284 -31.44 -23.05 7.46
N PRO A 285 -32.59 -22.71 6.85
CA PRO A 285 -33.85 -22.55 7.57
C PRO A 285 -34.29 -23.78 8.39
N ASP A 286 -33.92 -24.99 7.96
CA ASP A 286 -34.19 -26.24 8.68
C ASP A 286 -33.16 -26.56 9.78
N GLY A 287 -32.15 -25.72 9.95
CA GLY A 287 -31.10 -25.89 10.95
C GLY A 287 -30.13 -27.04 10.69
N LYS A 288 -30.13 -27.65 9.49
CA LYS A 288 -29.33 -28.88 9.21
C LYS A 288 -27.99 -28.61 8.52
N LYS A 289 -27.83 -27.48 7.86
CA LYS A 289 -26.63 -27.11 7.13
C LYS A 289 -26.12 -25.76 7.59
N ILE A 290 -24.80 -25.62 7.59
CA ILE A 290 -24.11 -24.37 7.87
C ILE A 290 -23.41 -23.86 6.62
N ARG A 291 -23.25 -22.54 6.56
CA ARG A 291 -22.37 -21.82 5.65
C ARG A 291 -21.22 -21.24 6.47
N PHE A 292 -19.99 -21.44 6.04
CA PHE A 292 -18.81 -20.97 6.77
C PHE A 292 -17.70 -20.46 5.85
N GLU A 293 -16.89 -19.55 6.38
CA GLU A 293 -15.67 -19.02 5.77
C GLU A 293 -14.46 -19.82 6.28
N ASN A 294 -13.68 -20.39 5.36
CA ASN A 294 -12.45 -21.12 5.68
C ASN A 294 -11.20 -20.28 5.39
N SER A 295 -10.46 -19.93 6.43
CA SER A 295 -9.26 -19.08 6.32
C SER A 295 -8.09 -19.69 5.52
N MET A 296 -8.12 -20.97 5.13
CA MET A 296 -7.07 -21.61 4.34
C MET A 296 -7.20 -21.43 2.81
N GLU A 297 -8.36 -21.01 2.29
CA GLU A 297 -8.61 -20.97 0.83
C GLU A 297 -8.25 -19.62 0.19
N ALA A 298 -7.46 -19.66 -0.89
CA ALA A 298 -6.72 -18.52 -1.42
C ALA A 298 -7.59 -17.37 -1.97
N LYS A 299 -8.84 -17.61 -2.39
CA LYS A 299 -9.73 -16.59 -2.95
C LYS A 299 -11.02 -16.45 -2.14
N ALA A 300 -11.53 -15.22 -2.01
CA ALA A 300 -12.74 -14.92 -1.24
C ALA A 300 -13.98 -15.68 -1.74
N GLU A 301 -14.12 -15.88 -3.05
CA GLU A 301 -15.23 -16.63 -3.62
C GLU A 301 -15.11 -18.14 -3.37
N ASP A 302 -13.88 -18.64 -3.22
CA ASP A 302 -13.56 -20.05 -2.96
C ASP A 302 -13.59 -20.38 -1.44
N ARG A 303 -13.78 -19.37 -0.56
CA ARG A 303 -13.76 -19.52 0.91
C ARG A 303 -15.11 -19.84 1.54
N GLU A 304 -16.21 -19.68 0.80
CA GLU A 304 -17.55 -19.97 1.30
C GLU A 304 -17.90 -21.44 1.06
N TRP A 305 -18.02 -22.20 2.14
CA TRP A 305 -18.33 -23.62 2.09
C TRP A 305 -19.63 -23.92 2.80
N THR A 306 -20.22 -25.06 2.46
CA THR A 306 -21.41 -25.58 3.14
C THR A 306 -21.15 -26.99 3.63
N MET A 307 -21.63 -27.30 4.83
CA MET A 307 -21.51 -28.63 5.44
C MET A 307 -22.79 -28.94 6.23
N SER A 308 -23.15 -30.21 6.38
CA SER A 308 -24.23 -30.58 7.30
C SER A 308 -23.74 -30.51 8.75
N LEU A 309 -24.61 -30.18 9.70
CA LEU A 309 -24.24 -30.21 11.12
C LEU A 309 -23.79 -31.60 11.56
N LYS A 310 -24.39 -32.65 11.00
CA LYS A 310 -24.01 -34.03 11.28
C LYS A 310 -22.57 -34.33 10.84
N ASP A 311 -22.17 -33.87 9.65
CA ASP A 311 -20.78 -34.03 9.18
C ASP A 311 -19.83 -33.21 10.05
N LEU A 312 -20.22 -32.01 10.47
CA LEU A 312 -19.43 -31.20 11.40
C LEU A 312 -19.20 -31.96 12.72
N VAL A 313 -20.26 -32.52 13.32
CA VAL A 313 -20.18 -33.33 14.53
C VAL A 313 -19.25 -34.52 14.34
N HIS A 314 -19.34 -35.21 13.20
CA HIS A 314 -18.44 -36.33 12.89
C HIS A 314 -16.97 -35.88 12.85
N GLU A 315 -16.66 -34.76 12.20
CA GLU A 315 -15.28 -34.26 12.11
C GLU A 315 -14.73 -33.85 13.49
N GLY A 316 -15.54 -33.25 14.37
CA GLY A 316 -15.05 -32.81 15.70
C GLY A 316 -15.06 -33.88 16.79
N MET A 317 -15.97 -34.85 16.72
CA MET A 317 -16.26 -35.81 17.79
C MET A 317 -15.81 -37.24 17.48
N GLU A 318 -15.45 -37.55 16.24
CA GLU A 318 -15.03 -38.90 15.84
C GLU A 318 -13.66 -38.91 15.15
N PRO A 319 -12.86 -39.97 15.37
CA PRO A 319 -11.64 -40.16 14.60
C PRO A 319 -11.98 -40.29 13.12
N HIS A 320 -11.27 -39.53 12.29
CA HIS A 320 -11.50 -39.54 10.85
C HIS A 320 -10.20 -39.30 10.07
N THR A 321 -10.22 -39.58 8.77
CA THR A 321 -9.06 -39.41 7.88
C THR A 321 -9.44 -38.50 6.73
N ARG A 322 -8.82 -37.33 6.63
CA ARG A 322 -9.11 -36.39 5.54
C ARG A 322 -8.58 -36.92 4.22
N LYS A 323 -9.48 -37.07 3.24
CA LYS A 323 -9.16 -37.62 1.90
C LYS A 323 -8.06 -36.84 1.16
N MET A 324 -7.92 -35.53 1.39
CA MET A 324 -6.95 -34.70 0.67
C MET A 324 -5.48 -34.96 1.06
N ASN A 325 -5.21 -35.37 2.30
CA ASN A 325 -3.83 -35.54 2.80
C ASN A 325 -3.58 -36.89 3.48
N ASN A 326 -4.59 -37.75 3.59
CA ASN A 326 -4.54 -39.05 4.27
C ASN A 326 -4.03 -38.95 5.72
N HIS A 327 -4.23 -37.79 6.36
CA HIS A 327 -3.88 -37.57 7.75
C HIS A 327 -5.04 -38.01 8.64
N HIS A 328 -4.71 -38.79 9.67
CA HIS A 328 -5.65 -39.20 10.70
C HIS A 328 -5.77 -38.09 11.75
N TYR A 329 -6.99 -37.70 12.08
CA TYR A 329 -7.30 -36.71 13.09
C TYR A 329 -8.00 -37.41 14.26
N GLU A 330 -7.46 -37.17 15.46
CA GLU A 330 -8.10 -37.52 16.72
C GLU A 330 -9.16 -36.47 17.06
N PRO A 331 -10.28 -36.86 17.70
CA PRO A 331 -11.35 -35.93 18.05
C PRO A 331 -10.83 -34.93 19.09
N LYS A 332 -11.07 -33.63 18.84
CA LYS A 332 -10.66 -32.53 19.72
C LYS A 332 -11.84 -31.76 20.31
N GLY A 333 -13.06 -32.06 19.86
CA GLY A 333 -14.25 -31.31 20.26
C GLY A 333 -14.37 -29.99 19.51
N PHE A 334 -15.10 -29.05 20.11
CA PHE A 334 -15.35 -27.72 19.54
C PHE A 334 -15.12 -26.63 20.59
N ASP A 335 -14.38 -25.59 20.23
CA ASP A 335 -14.42 -24.28 20.89
C ASP A 335 -15.15 -23.31 19.98
N ILE A 336 -16.23 -22.74 20.49
CA ILE A 336 -17.20 -21.98 19.72
C ILE A 336 -17.33 -20.60 20.34
N ALA A 337 -16.97 -19.53 19.64
CA ALA A 337 -17.02 -18.17 20.17
C ALA A 337 -17.85 -17.22 19.30
N TRP A 338 -18.66 -16.36 19.92
CA TRP A 338 -19.45 -15.32 19.24
C TRP A 338 -19.62 -14.08 20.12
N LEU A 339 -20.11 -13.00 19.53
CA LEU A 339 -20.32 -11.71 20.19
C LEU A 339 -21.78 -11.53 20.60
N HIS A 340 -22.01 -10.92 21.75
CA HIS A 340 -23.33 -10.52 22.20
C HIS A 340 -23.31 -9.05 22.63
N ASP A 341 -24.21 -8.23 22.07
CA ASP A 341 -24.30 -6.82 22.40
C ASP A 341 -25.17 -6.63 23.65
N ILE A 342 -24.57 -6.08 24.71
CA ILE A 342 -25.28 -5.78 25.94
C ILE A 342 -26.19 -4.59 25.68
N LYS A 343 -27.48 -4.73 25.96
CA LYS A 343 -28.45 -3.64 25.82
C LYS A 343 -28.28 -2.65 26.95
N VAL A 344 -27.66 -1.50 26.66
CA VAL A 344 -27.38 -0.44 27.64
C VAL A 344 -28.30 0.75 27.38
N PRO A 345 -29.08 1.22 28.37
CA PRO A 345 -29.90 2.43 28.23
C PRO A 345 -29.01 3.67 28.19
N GLU A 346 -29.53 4.79 27.68
CA GLU A 346 -28.86 6.08 27.80
C GLU A 346 -28.63 6.45 29.28
N TYR A 347 -27.57 7.22 29.56
CA TYR A 347 -27.13 7.57 30.90
C TYR A 347 -28.26 8.12 31.78
N ASP A 348 -29.07 9.04 31.25
CA ASP A 348 -30.17 9.66 32.00
C ASP A 348 -31.33 8.69 32.31
N LYS A 349 -31.40 7.55 31.59
CA LYS A 349 -32.44 6.52 31.75
C LYS A 349 -31.97 5.31 32.56
N LYS A 350 -30.75 5.31 33.08
CA LYS A 350 -30.18 4.16 33.82
C LYS A 350 -30.92 3.82 35.12
N ALA A 351 -31.60 4.80 35.70
CA ALA A 351 -32.45 4.58 36.89
C ALA A 351 -33.80 3.93 36.55
N GLU A 352 -34.28 4.07 35.31
CA GLU A 352 -35.58 3.58 34.85
C GLU A 352 -35.48 2.18 34.22
N THR A 353 -34.41 1.94 33.46
CA THR A 353 -34.18 0.68 32.73
C THR A 353 -32.94 0.00 33.28
N LYS A 354 -33.09 -1.20 33.87
CA LYS A 354 -31.92 -1.99 34.30
C LYS A 354 -31.21 -2.60 33.11
N VAL A 355 -29.88 -2.56 33.11
CA VAL A 355 -29.04 -3.33 32.20
C VAL A 355 -29.11 -4.80 32.62
N THR A 356 -29.39 -5.69 31.66
CA THR A 356 -29.34 -7.14 31.88
C THR A 356 -28.08 -7.71 31.25
N ILE A 357 -27.18 -8.25 32.07
CA ILE A 357 -25.91 -8.87 31.61
C ILE A 357 -26.14 -10.33 31.20
N HIS A 358 -27.02 -11.05 31.89
CA HIS A 358 -27.51 -12.37 31.47
C HIS A 358 -28.83 -12.70 32.19
N ALA A 359 -29.74 -13.41 31.51
CA ALA A 359 -31.08 -13.73 32.04
C ALA A 359 -31.13 -15.03 32.87
N GLU A 360 -30.22 -15.98 32.63
CA GLU A 360 -30.35 -17.35 33.14
C GLU A 360 -29.98 -17.53 34.63
N GLU A 361 -29.17 -16.64 35.20
CA GLU A 361 -28.77 -16.68 36.61
C GLU A 361 -28.72 -15.24 37.16
N GLU A 362 -29.90 -14.59 37.23
CA GLU A 362 -30.07 -13.32 37.95
C GLU A 362 -29.34 -13.45 39.30
N ASN A 363 -28.33 -12.60 39.53
CA ASN A 363 -27.48 -12.46 40.72
C ASN A 363 -26.01 -12.91 40.63
N LEU A 364 -25.53 -13.63 39.61
CA LEU A 364 -24.09 -13.99 39.55
C LEU A 364 -23.21 -12.91 38.92
N ALA A 365 -23.72 -12.17 37.94
CA ALA A 365 -23.10 -10.97 37.41
C ALA A 365 -23.96 -9.76 37.77
N LYS A 366 -23.38 -8.80 38.49
CA LYS A 366 -24.06 -7.59 38.97
C LYS A 366 -23.42 -6.35 38.37
N LEU A 367 -24.24 -5.32 38.20
CA LEU A 367 -23.81 -4.00 37.77
C LEU A 367 -24.02 -3.02 38.93
N ASP A 368 -23.00 -2.24 39.28
CA ASP A 368 -23.16 -1.13 40.22
C ASP A 368 -23.69 0.15 39.52
N GLU A 369 -23.97 1.18 40.30
CA GLU A 369 -24.47 2.48 39.81
C GLU A 369 -23.51 3.21 38.85
N ASN A 370 -22.23 2.84 38.89
CA ASN A 370 -21.15 3.38 38.07
C ASN A 370 -20.90 2.54 36.80
N GLY A 371 -21.67 1.47 36.60
CA GLY A 371 -21.53 0.56 35.48
C GLY A 371 -20.40 -0.46 35.65
N ASN A 372 -19.82 -0.62 36.84
CA ASN A 372 -18.82 -1.67 37.05
C ASN A 372 -19.51 -3.03 37.17
N VAL A 373 -18.95 -4.01 36.48
CA VAL A 373 -19.44 -5.39 36.46
C VAL A 373 -18.68 -6.20 37.50
N THR A 374 -19.41 -6.80 38.43
CA THR A 374 -18.86 -7.71 39.44
C THR A 374 -19.47 -9.09 39.26
N VAL A 375 -18.62 -10.11 39.11
CA VAL A 375 -19.06 -11.51 39.03
C VAL A 375 -18.82 -12.20 40.36
N GLU A 376 -19.87 -12.65 41.04
CA GLU A 376 -19.80 -13.34 42.33
C GLU A 376 -20.39 -14.75 42.18
N VAL A 377 -19.52 -15.74 41.94
CA VAL A 377 -19.93 -17.15 41.90
C VAL A 377 -19.50 -17.81 43.21
N PRO A 378 -20.45 -18.23 44.07
CA PRO A 378 -20.12 -18.97 45.29
C PRO A 378 -19.34 -20.24 44.95
N ILE A 379 -18.36 -20.61 45.77
CA ILE A 379 -17.60 -21.86 45.62
C ILE A 379 -18.55 -23.08 45.67
N THR A 380 -19.69 -22.94 46.34
CA THR A 380 -20.73 -23.97 46.46
C THR A 380 -21.72 -23.99 45.29
N HIS A 381 -21.56 -23.16 44.25
CA HIS A 381 -22.47 -23.19 43.10
C HIS A 381 -22.29 -24.53 42.37
N PRO A 382 -23.38 -25.29 42.11
CA PRO A 382 -23.27 -26.70 41.70
C PRO A 382 -22.58 -26.89 40.35
N THR A 383 -22.78 -25.96 39.41
CA THR A 383 -22.37 -26.12 38.01
C THR A 383 -21.70 -24.88 37.41
N THR A 384 -21.52 -23.80 38.19
CA THR A 384 -21.01 -22.53 37.68
C THR A 384 -19.71 -22.15 38.39
N GLY A 385 -18.71 -21.68 37.63
CA GLY A 385 -17.44 -21.15 38.13
C GLY A 385 -17.14 -19.75 37.56
N ARG A 386 -16.06 -19.13 38.02
CA ARG A 386 -15.58 -17.84 37.47
C ARG A 386 -14.63 -18.09 36.29
N VAL A 387 -14.71 -17.23 35.27
CA VAL A 387 -13.75 -17.15 34.14
C VAL A 387 -13.20 -15.73 34.01
N GLY A 388 -12.09 -15.57 33.28
CA GLY A 388 -11.39 -14.30 33.17
C GLY A 388 -10.39 -14.10 34.30
N THR A 389 -9.24 -14.78 34.22
CA THR A 389 -8.18 -14.63 35.23
C THR A 389 -6.94 -13.98 34.59
N PRO A 390 -6.15 -13.21 35.35
CA PRO A 390 -4.88 -12.70 34.84
C PRO A 390 -3.99 -13.82 34.28
N ALA A 391 -4.04 -15.03 34.87
CA ALA A 391 -3.28 -16.20 34.45
C ALA A 391 -3.53 -16.60 32.98
N THR A 392 -4.74 -16.40 32.44
CA THR A 392 -5.08 -16.64 31.02
C THR A 392 -4.76 -15.44 30.12
N GLY A 393 -4.32 -14.32 30.69
CA GLY A 393 -4.07 -13.05 30.00
C GLY A 393 -5.28 -12.13 29.90
N GLN A 394 -6.39 -12.51 30.53
CA GLN A 394 -7.65 -11.76 30.54
C GLN A 394 -7.71 -10.86 31.78
N VAL A 395 -7.67 -9.55 31.57
CA VAL A 395 -7.64 -8.51 32.61
C VAL A 395 -8.67 -7.41 32.41
N HIS A 396 -9.28 -7.26 31.24
CA HIS A 396 -10.27 -6.19 30.96
C HIS A 396 -11.72 -6.62 31.20
N GLY A 397 -11.97 -7.90 31.46
CA GLY A 397 -13.28 -8.46 31.71
C GLY A 397 -13.33 -9.44 32.88
N SER A 398 -14.51 -10.02 33.08
CA SER A 398 -14.76 -11.12 34.02
C SER A 398 -15.96 -11.92 33.52
N GLY A 399 -16.06 -13.19 33.93
CA GLY A 399 -17.08 -14.06 33.39
C GLY A 399 -17.54 -15.18 34.30
N ILE A 400 -18.59 -15.86 33.85
CA ILE A 400 -19.10 -17.09 34.44
C ILE A 400 -18.90 -18.26 33.46
N SER A 401 -18.62 -19.43 33.99
CA SER A 401 -18.47 -20.69 33.24
C SER A 401 -19.49 -21.68 33.77
N LYS A 402 -20.45 -22.11 32.95
CA LYS A 402 -21.51 -23.05 33.30
C LYS A 402 -21.23 -24.41 32.66
N GLN A 403 -21.23 -25.47 33.46
CA GLN A 403 -21.08 -26.83 32.93
C GLN A 403 -22.31 -27.25 32.12
N LEU A 404 -22.07 -27.83 30.95
CA LEU A 404 -23.07 -28.53 30.15
C LEU A 404 -23.06 -30.00 30.56
N THR A 405 -24.19 -30.51 31.04
CA THR A 405 -24.31 -31.85 31.61
C THR A 405 -25.37 -32.68 30.90
N TYR A 406 -25.23 -34.00 30.95
CA TYR A 406 -26.24 -34.92 30.44
C TYR A 406 -27.51 -34.91 31.28
N ASP A 407 -28.64 -35.15 30.63
CA ASP A 407 -29.84 -35.64 31.32
C ASP A 407 -29.67 -37.13 31.59
N MET A 408 -29.29 -37.45 32.83
CA MET A 408 -29.03 -38.84 33.25
C MET A 408 -30.30 -39.69 33.26
N GLN A 409 -31.49 -39.08 33.41
CA GLN A 409 -32.76 -39.82 33.36
C GLN A 409 -33.08 -40.24 31.93
N GLU A 410 -32.92 -39.35 30.97
CA GLU A 410 -33.10 -39.66 29.55
C GLU A 410 -32.06 -40.69 29.06
N LEU A 411 -30.81 -40.56 29.51
CA LEU A 411 -29.79 -41.58 29.19
C LEU A 411 -30.12 -42.95 29.79
N SER A 412 -30.56 -43.00 31.06
CA SER A 412 -31.02 -44.23 31.70
C SER A 412 -32.16 -44.88 30.91
N LYS A 413 -33.14 -44.10 30.48
CA LYS A 413 -34.27 -44.58 29.64
C LYS A 413 -33.78 -45.18 28.32
N ARG A 414 -32.82 -44.54 27.64
CA ARG A 414 -32.22 -45.05 26.39
C ARG A 414 -31.44 -46.34 26.59
N LEU A 415 -30.88 -46.54 27.78
CA LEU A 415 -30.21 -47.76 28.20
C LEU A 415 -31.18 -48.82 28.78
N GLY A 416 -32.49 -48.63 28.63
CA GLY A 416 -33.49 -49.59 29.09
C GLY A 416 -33.77 -49.54 30.59
N GLY A 417 -33.56 -48.39 31.23
CA GLY A 417 -33.80 -48.17 32.66
C GLY A 417 -32.62 -48.54 33.58
N LYS A 418 -31.44 -48.84 33.02
CA LYS A 418 -30.21 -49.08 33.79
C LYS A 418 -29.82 -47.85 34.60
N SER A 419 -29.17 -48.05 35.75
CA SER A 419 -28.66 -46.95 36.58
C SER A 419 -27.46 -46.31 35.89
N VAL A 420 -27.42 -44.98 35.79
CA VAL A 420 -26.31 -44.27 35.12
C VAL A 420 -25.77 -43.18 36.04
N MET A 421 -24.44 -43.14 36.21
CA MET A 421 -23.74 -42.14 37.02
C MET A 421 -22.52 -41.62 36.28
N GLY A 422 -22.24 -40.32 36.40
CA GLY A 422 -21.04 -39.67 35.86
C GLY A 422 -20.06 -39.27 36.97
N PHE A 423 -18.83 -38.92 36.59
CA PHE A 423 -17.77 -38.52 37.54
C PHE A 423 -17.73 -37.00 37.85
N GLY A 424 -18.79 -36.24 37.55
CA GLY A 424 -18.87 -34.80 37.80
C GLY A 424 -19.58 -34.41 39.12
N PRO A 425 -19.65 -33.10 39.43
CA PRO A 425 -20.43 -32.59 40.56
C PRO A 425 -21.88 -33.07 40.50
N GLY A 426 -22.39 -33.59 41.61
CA GLY A 426 -23.75 -34.16 41.67
C GLY A 426 -23.94 -35.43 40.82
N GLU A 427 -22.86 -36.18 40.54
CA GLU A 427 -22.87 -37.43 39.76
C GLU A 427 -23.32 -37.25 38.29
N ALA A 428 -23.25 -36.02 37.76
CA ALA A 428 -23.55 -35.72 36.37
C ALA A 428 -22.31 -35.93 35.47
N TYR A 429 -22.54 -36.29 34.21
CA TYR A 429 -21.47 -36.26 33.19
C TYR A 429 -21.49 -34.91 32.46
N SER A 430 -20.38 -34.17 32.57
CA SER A 430 -20.19 -32.91 31.85
C SER A 430 -19.57 -33.17 30.48
N TYR A 431 -20.20 -32.66 29.42
CA TYR A 431 -19.72 -32.78 28.05
C TYR A 431 -19.19 -31.47 27.47
N GLY A 432 -19.20 -30.40 28.26
CA GLY A 432 -18.70 -29.10 27.87
C GLY A 432 -18.93 -28.02 28.89
N ASN A 433 -18.54 -26.79 28.55
CA ASN A 433 -18.76 -25.58 29.33
C ASN A 433 -19.29 -24.47 28.43
N MET A 434 -20.12 -23.60 28.98
CA MET A 434 -20.52 -22.32 28.39
C MET A 434 -19.92 -21.18 29.21
N ASP A 435 -19.02 -20.43 28.61
CA ASP A 435 -18.34 -19.29 29.21
C ASP A 435 -18.94 -17.99 28.67
N ASN A 436 -19.26 -17.06 29.56
CA ASN A 436 -19.68 -15.71 29.18
C ASN A 436 -18.70 -14.70 29.77
N TYR A 437 -18.03 -13.92 28.92
CA TYR A 437 -17.01 -12.95 29.30
C TYR A 437 -17.49 -11.52 29.05
N TYR A 438 -17.68 -10.78 30.13
CA TYR A 438 -18.24 -9.43 30.13
C TYR A 438 -17.16 -8.37 30.37
N PRO A 439 -17.31 -7.15 29.86
CA PRO A 439 -16.43 -6.03 30.20
C PRO A 439 -16.49 -5.74 31.70
N LYS A 440 -15.36 -5.35 32.32
CA LYS A 440 -15.35 -4.92 33.73
C LYS A 440 -16.18 -3.66 33.99
N LYS A 441 -16.43 -2.87 32.94
CA LYS A 441 -17.22 -1.65 33.03
C LYS A 441 -18.07 -1.44 31.78
N ILE A 442 -19.38 -1.32 31.99
CA ILE A 442 -20.35 -0.89 30.99
C ILE A 442 -20.29 0.63 30.83
N VAL A 443 -20.36 1.09 29.59
CA VAL A 443 -20.30 2.50 29.24
C VAL A 443 -21.68 2.96 28.79
N TYR A 444 -22.34 3.81 29.57
CA TYR A 444 -23.66 4.33 29.23
C TYR A 444 -23.57 5.32 28.06
N PRO A 445 -24.39 5.15 27.00
CA PRO A 445 -24.51 6.17 25.95
C PRO A 445 -24.91 7.53 26.51
N LYS A 446 -24.35 8.61 25.95
CA LYS A 446 -24.51 10.01 26.39
C LYS A 446 -24.01 10.33 27.80
N ASP A 447 -23.21 9.45 28.43
CA ASP A 447 -22.58 9.76 29.72
C ASP A 447 -21.75 11.06 29.62
N PRO A 448 -21.98 12.05 30.52
CA PRO A 448 -21.19 13.28 30.56
C PRO A 448 -19.68 13.07 30.68
N ALA A 449 -19.23 11.97 31.30
CA ALA A 449 -17.81 11.63 31.39
C ALA A 449 -17.17 11.34 30.01
N LEU A 450 -17.98 11.03 29.00
CA LEU A 450 -17.50 10.70 27.65
C LEU A 450 -17.31 11.94 26.76
N GLN A 451 -17.70 13.14 27.20
CA GLN A 451 -17.64 14.34 26.36
C GLN A 451 -16.23 14.61 25.82
N ASN A 452 -15.19 14.31 26.61
CA ASN A 452 -13.81 14.46 26.19
C ASN A 452 -13.48 13.61 24.94
N TYR A 453 -14.07 12.41 24.81
CA TYR A 453 -13.86 11.54 23.66
C TYR A 453 -14.40 12.13 22.35
N LYS A 454 -15.42 13.00 22.40
CA LYS A 454 -15.92 13.69 21.21
C LYS A 454 -14.84 14.53 20.55
N TYR A 455 -14.01 15.20 21.34
CA TYR A 455 -12.95 16.07 20.84
C TYR A 455 -11.76 15.31 20.28
N ILE A 456 -11.56 14.06 20.70
CA ILE A 456 -10.42 13.24 20.26
C ILE A 456 -10.81 12.14 19.27
N GLY A 457 -12.09 11.97 18.96
CA GLY A 457 -12.58 11.09 17.89
C GLY A 457 -12.06 11.49 16.50
N LYS A 458 -12.00 10.52 15.58
CA LYS A 458 -11.47 10.68 14.22
C LYS A 458 -12.07 11.86 13.45
N ASP A 459 -13.40 12.03 13.51
CA ASP A 459 -14.09 13.10 12.78
C ASP A 459 -13.74 14.49 13.34
N ALA A 460 -13.64 14.60 14.67
CA ALA A 460 -13.18 15.80 15.35
C ALA A 460 -11.72 16.11 15.01
N ARG A 461 -10.82 15.13 15.08
CA ARG A 461 -9.40 15.27 14.67
C ARG A 461 -9.28 15.79 13.25
N SER A 462 -10.02 15.20 12.32
CA SER A 462 -10.01 15.61 10.92
C SER A 462 -10.49 17.05 10.75
N SER A 463 -11.62 17.41 11.37
CA SER A 463 -12.24 18.72 11.23
C SER A 463 -11.41 19.83 11.89
N ILE A 464 -10.92 19.60 13.11
CA ILE A 464 -10.05 20.55 13.84
C ILE A 464 -8.73 20.75 13.11
N LYS A 465 -8.09 19.67 12.63
CA LYS A 465 -6.83 19.79 11.88
C LYS A 465 -7.02 20.57 10.57
N LYS A 466 -8.10 20.33 9.83
CA LYS A 466 -8.43 21.11 8.63
C LYS A 466 -8.60 22.59 8.97
N LEU A 467 -9.39 22.90 10.00
CA LEU A 467 -9.61 24.28 10.43
C LEU A 467 -8.31 24.96 10.88
N TYR A 468 -7.46 24.24 11.62
CA TYR A 468 -6.12 24.70 12.01
C TYR A 468 -5.27 25.05 10.79
N THR A 469 -5.16 24.14 9.81
CA THR A 469 -4.39 24.38 8.59
C THR A 469 -4.93 25.58 7.82
N PHE A 470 -6.26 25.73 7.72
CA PHE A 470 -6.86 26.91 7.09
C PHE A 470 -6.48 28.21 7.81
N ALA A 471 -6.57 28.25 9.14
CA ALA A 471 -6.21 29.44 9.92
C ALA A 471 -4.71 29.79 9.78
N ASP A 472 -3.84 28.78 9.87
CA ASP A 472 -2.39 28.93 9.78
C ASP A 472 -1.93 29.41 8.37
N ASP A 473 -2.52 28.84 7.31
CA ASP A 473 -2.21 29.23 5.93
C ASP A 473 -2.57 30.70 5.66
N ILE A 474 -3.71 31.17 6.18
CA ILE A 474 -4.14 32.58 6.03
C ILE A 474 -3.17 33.51 6.74
N ILE A 475 -2.83 33.20 7.99
CA ILE A 475 -1.89 34.00 8.78
C ILE A 475 -0.54 34.09 8.05
N LYS A 476 -0.04 32.97 7.52
CA LYS A 476 1.21 32.95 6.74
C LYS A 476 1.12 33.80 5.48
N ILE A 477 0.08 33.61 4.67
CA ILE A 477 -0.08 34.35 3.40
C ILE A 477 -0.11 35.86 3.66
N GLU A 478 -0.91 36.31 4.62
CA GLU A 478 -1.03 37.74 4.93
C GLU A 478 0.25 38.30 5.57
N SER A 479 0.95 37.50 6.38
CA SER A 479 2.25 37.90 6.95
C SER A 479 3.36 38.00 5.90
N TYR A 480 3.29 37.21 4.81
CA TYR A 480 4.26 37.27 3.73
C TYR A 480 3.97 38.38 2.71
N GLN A 481 2.69 38.72 2.50
CA GLN A 481 2.28 39.68 1.49
C GLN A 481 2.35 41.13 1.96
N ASN A 482 2.34 41.37 3.27
CA ASN A 482 2.32 42.71 3.85
C ASN A 482 3.63 42.98 4.61
N ILE A 483 4.13 44.22 4.50
CA ILE A 483 5.33 44.68 5.24
C ILE A 483 5.05 44.72 6.75
N GLU A 484 3.82 45.08 7.12
CA GLU A 484 3.30 45.02 8.48
C GLU A 484 2.12 44.03 8.52
N VAL A 485 2.08 43.19 9.55
CA VAL A 485 1.02 42.18 9.72
C VAL A 485 -0.29 42.91 10.08
N PRO A 486 -1.37 42.76 9.29
CA PRO A 486 -2.63 43.45 9.57
C PRO A 486 -3.21 43.09 10.94
N GLU A 487 -3.84 44.05 11.62
CA GLU A 487 -4.36 43.86 12.98
C GLU A 487 -5.34 42.67 13.09
N TRP A 488 -6.23 42.50 12.12
CA TRP A 488 -7.18 41.38 12.08
C TRP A 488 -6.49 40.01 12.02
N VAL A 489 -5.28 39.92 11.46
CA VAL A 489 -4.48 38.67 11.43
C VAL A 489 -3.96 38.35 12.83
N ASN A 490 -3.54 39.37 13.60
CA ASN A 490 -3.15 39.18 15.00
C ASN A 490 -4.32 38.70 15.87
N LYS A 491 -5.55 39.14 15.55
CA LYS A 491 -6.78 38.67 16.21
C LYS A 491 -7.14 37.22 15.85
N LEU A 492 -6.65 36.68 14.73
CA LEU A 492 -6.81 35.26 14.38
C LEU A 492 -5.80 34.32 15.06
N ALA A 493 -4.65 34.84 15.51
CA ALA A 493 -3.62 34.02 16.14
C ALA A 493 -4.11 33.22 17.37
N PRO A 494 -4.92 33.78 18.30
CA PRO A 494 -5.49 33.02 19.42
C PRO A 494 -6.35 31.83 18.98
N ILE A 495 -7.04 31.93 17.83
CA ILE A 495 -7.86 30.84 17.28
C ILE A 495 -6.95 29.73 16.74
N ARG A 496 -5.92 30.11 15.97
CA ARG A 496 -4.89 29.15 15.48
C ARG A 496 -4.25 28.43 16.67
N ASP A 497 -3.80 29.16 17.69
CA ASP A 497 -3.10 28.61 18.85
C ASP A 497 -4.02 27.68 19.65
N ALA A 498 -5.29 28.06 19.84
CA ALA A 498 -6.27 27.18 20.47
C ALA A 498 -6.50 25.89 19.66
N LEU A 499 -6.59 25.98 18.33
CA LEU A 499 -6.72 24.78 17.49
C LEU A 499 -5.46 23.92 17.53
N GLU A 500 -4.26 24.51 17.60
CA GLU A 500 -2.99 23.80 17.78
C GLU A 500 -2.94 23.06 19.13
N ASP A 501 -3.33 23.71 20.22
CA ASP A 501 -3.42 23.12 21.56
C ASP A 501 -4.41 21.94 21.59
N ILE A 502 -5.54 22.05 20.88
CA ILE A 502 -6.48 20.93 20.75
C ILE A 502 -5.86 19.79 19.92
N VAL A 503 -5.13 20.09 18.84
CA VAL A 503 -4.40 19.07 18.06
C VAL A 503 -3.33 18.38 18.92
N ALA A 504 -2.62 19.12 19.77
CA ALA A 504 -1.65 18.56 20.71
C ALA A 504 -2.32 17.61 21.72
N TYR A 505 -3.45 18.01 22.29
CA TYR A 505 -4.27 17.15 23.15
C TYR A 505 -4.79 15.91 22.43
N GLN A 506 -5.26 16.04 21.19
CA GLN A 506 -5.70 14.91 20.37
C GLN A 506 -4.59 13.89 20.14
N ASN A 507 -3.33 14.33 20.01
CA ASN A 507 -2.18 13.46 19.82
C ASN A 507 -1.73 12.78 21.12
N SER A 508 -1.93 13.40 22.28
CA SER A 508 -1.51 12.86 23.58
C SER A 508 -2.50 13.21 24.68
N PRO A 509 -3.70 12.57 24.71
CA PRO A 509 -4.78 12.94 25.63
C PRO A 509 -4.51 12.57 27.08
N LYS A 510 -3.53 11.70 27.35
CA LYS A 510 -3.08 11.33 28.70
C LYS A 510 -2.18 12.40 29.34
N SER A 511 -1.54 13.28 28.56
CA SER A 511 -0.65 14.33 29.08
C SER A 511 -1.42 15.38 29.88
N GLU A 512 -1.09 15.56 31.15
CA GLU A 512 -1.69 16.57 32.03
C GLU A 512 -1.45 18.00 31.51
N GLU A 513 -0.27 18.27 30.94
CA GLU A 513 0.03 19.55 30.29
C GLU A 513 -0.94 19.82 29.13
N ASN A 514 -1.14 18.83 28.25
CA ASN A 514 -2.04 18.98 27.11
C ASN A 514 -3.50 19.06 27.54
N LYS A 515 -3.92 18.37 28.61
CA LYS A 515 -5.27 18.51 29.19
C LYS A 515 -5.52 19.94 29.69
N ALA A 516 -4.55 20.55 30.36
CA ALA A 516 -4.66 21.92 30.83
C ALA A 516 -4.78 22.92 29.67
N LYS A 517 -3.92 22.76 28.64
CA LYS A 517 -3.96 23.55 27.41
C LYS A 517 -5.29 23.38 26.66
N PHE A 518 -5.80 22.15 26.55
CA PHE A 518 -7.08 21.85 25.92
C PHE A 518 -8.24 22.62 26.54
N ASN A 519 -8.37 22.62 27.87
CA ASN A 519 -9.46 23.34 28.54
C ASN A 519 -9.39 24.85 28.27
N LYS A 520 -8.18 25.42 28.27
CA LYS A 520 -7.96 26.82 27.90
C LYS A 520 -8.37 27.07 26.45
N ALA A 521 -7.94 26.21 25.52
CA ALA A 521 -8.24 26.30 24.10
C ALA A 521 -9.75 26.21 23.80
N VAL A 522 -10.46 25.29 24.45
CA VAL A 522 -11.92 25.18 24.33
C VAL A 522 -12.60 26.46 24.79
N ASN A 523 -12.16 27.06 25.90
CA ASN A 523 -12.71 28.33 26.37
C ASN A 523 -12.41 29.49 25.41
N THR A 524 -11.20 29.55 24.84
CA THR A 524 -10.85 30.51 23.78
C THR A 524 -11.79 30.38 22.58
N LEU A 525 -12.05 29.16 22.12
CA LEU A 525 -12.94 28.89 20.99
C LEU A 525 -14.41 29.14 21.30
N LYS A 526 -14.87 28.98 22.55
CA LYS A 526 -16.21 29.43 22.95
C LYS A 526 -16.36 30.96 22.87
N GLY A 527 -15.26 31.70 23.04
CA GLY A 527 -15.19 33.15 22.81
C GLY A 527 -15.05 33.55 21.32
N LEU A 528 -15.00 32.59 20.39
CA LEU A 528 -14.75 32.84 18.96
C LEU A 528 -15.72 33.84 18.36
N GLN A 529 -17.01 33.77 18.71
CA GLN A 529 -18.00 34.72 18.19
C GLN A 529 -17.66 36.17 18.56
N GLY A 530 -17.14 36.40 19.77
CA GLY A 530 -16.66 37.71 20.21
C GLY A 530 -15.48 38.17 19.35
N ILE A 531 -14.46 37.32 19.20
CA ILE A 531 -13.26 37.62 18.40
C ILE A 531 -13.62 37.94 16.95
N LEU A 532 -14.54 37.18 16.35
CA LEU A 532 -14.98 37.38 14.98
C LEU A 532 -15.75 38.71 14.80
N ASN A 533 -16.49 39.15 15.82
CA ASN A 533 -17.24 40.39 15.80
C ASN A 533 -16.42 41.63 16.18
N GLU A 534 -15.16 41.48 16.61
CA GLU A 534 -14.31 42.63 16.92
C GLU A 534 -14.10 43.50 15.66
N GLU A 535 -14.33 44.81 15.81
CA GLU A 535 -14.02 45.81 14.80
C GLU A 535 -12.52 46.08 14.76
N THR A 536 -11.96 46.12 13.55
CA THR A 536 -10.61 46.62 13.26
C THR A 536 -10.72 47.82 12.32
N GLU A 537 -9.60 48.54 12.08
CA GLU A 537 -9.59 49.73 11.21
C GLU A 537 -10.19 49.50 9.82
N ASP A 538 -10.16 48.26 9.33
CA ASP A 538 -10.59 47.89 8.00
C ASP A 538 -11.97 47.18 7.96
N GLY A 539 -12.64 46.99 9.09
CA GLY A 539 -13.91 46.24 9.25
C GLY A 539 -13.83 45.17 10.34
N THR A 540 -14.85 44.33 10.50
CA THR A 540 -14.77 43.24 11.50
C THR A 540 -13.74 42.18 11.09
N VAL A 541 -13.11 41.53 12.07
CA VAL A 541 -12.23 40.36 11.84
C VAL A 541 -12.94 39.34 10.95
N PHE A 542 -14.23 39.13 11.20
CA PHE A 542 -15.09 38.29 10.40
C PHE A 542 -15.21 38.73 8.93
N ALA A 543 -15.48 40.00 8.66
CA ALA A 543 -15.63 40.50 7.29
C ALA A 543 -14.33 40.33 6.49
N LYS A 544 -13.17 40.57 7.12
CA LYS A 544 -11.86 40.36 6.49
C LYS A 544 -11.55 38.90 6.27
N TRP A 545 -11.82 38.06 7.26
CA TRP A 545 -11.65 36.63 7.12
C TRP A 545 -12.55 36.09 6.00
N LYS A 546 -13.82 36.52 5.93
CA LYS A 546 -14.77 36.19 4.86
C LYS A 546 -14.25 36.60 3.49
N GLN A 547 -13.75 37.84 3.36
CA GLN A 547 -13.21 38.40 2.12
C GLN A 547 -11.98 37.62 1.63
N LYS A 548 -11.04 37.30 2.52
CA LYS A 548 -9.78 36.65 2.17
C LYS A 548 -9.92 35.14 1.94
N VAL A 549 -10.79 34.48 2.71
CA VAL A 549 -11.10 33.05 2.53
C VAL A 549 -12.00 32.82 1.32
N ASN A 550 -12.71 33.86 0.86
CA ASN A 550 -13.75 33.74 -0.16
C ASN A 550 -14.75 32.65 0.26
N VAL A 551 -15.25 32.78 1.49
CA VAL A 551 -16.03 31.73 2.18
C VAL A 551 -17.23 31.24 1.36
N THR A 552 -17.83 32.13 0.58
CA THR A 552 -18.93 31.86 -0.36
C THR A 552 -18.55 30.91 -1.51
N LYS A 553 -17.24 30.69 -1.74
CA LYS A 553 -16.67 29.83 -2.77
C LYS A 553 -16.05 28.53 -2.23
N ARG A 554 -16.10 28.31 -0.90
CA ARG A 554 -15.49 27.14 -0.22
C ARG A 554 -16.47 26.49 0.78
N PRO A 555 -17.50 25.75 0.32
CA PRO A 555 -18.52 25.13 1.15
C PRO A 555 -17.94 24.09 2.12
N GLN A 556 -16.82 23.44 1.76
CA GLN A 556 -16.12 22.52 2.66
C GLN A 556 -15.58 23.21 3.91
N PHE A 557 -15.22 24.50 3.81
CA PHE A 557 -14.79 25.29 4.95
C PHE A 557 -15.96 25.59 5.89
N ILE A 558 -17.12 25.98 5.35
CA ILE A 558 -18.35 26.18 6.14
C ILE A 558 -18.78 24.88 6.82
N ASP A 559 -18.79 23.75 6.11
CA ASP A 559 -19.09 22.44 6.69
C ASP A 559 -18.10 22.06 7.80
N THR A 560 -16.80 22.33 7.60
CA THR A 560 -15.78 22.10 8.63
C THR A 560 -16.01 23.00 9.85
N LEU A 561 -16.32 24.28 9.65
CA LEU A 561 -16.61 25.24 10.71
C LEU A 561 -17.88 24.84 11.48
N GLN A 562 -18.94 24.43 10.79
CA GLN A 562 -20.19 23.90 11.37
C GLN A 562 -19.95 22.66 12.22
N LYS A 563 -19.11 21.74 11.75
CA LYS A 563 -18.73 20.54 12.52
C LYS A 563 -17.96 20.90 13.78
N VAL A 564 -17.01 21.82 13.70
CA VAL A 564 -16.22 22.27 14.86
C VAL A 564 -17.08 23.07 15.84
N ASP A 565 -17.95 23.94 15.35
CA ASP A 565 -18.89 24.69 16.17
C ASP A 565 -19.84 23.75 16.92
N LYS A 566 -20.48 22.81 16.22
CA LYS A 566 -21.35 21.81 16.87
C LYS A 566 -20.59 20.98 17.91
N LEU A 567 -19.32 20.67 17.65
CA LEU A 567 -18.46 19.91 18.54
C LEU A 567 -18.11 20.69 19.82
N ILE A 568 -17.78 21.98 19.70
CA ILE A 568 -17.27 22.81 20.80
C ILE A 568 -18.40 23.58 21.50
N GLY A 569 -19.55 23.73 20.84
CA GLY A 569 -20.69 24.51 21.30
C GLY A 569 -20.44 26.01 21.21
N ILE A 570 -19.90 26.49 20.09
CA ILE A 570 -19.59 27.91 19.87
C ILE A 570 -20.87 28.71 19.58
N ASN A 571 -21.89 28.08 18.99
CA ASN A 571 -23.17 28.64 18.55
C ASN A 571 -22.99 29.80 17.57
N LEU A 572 -22.20 29.60 16.51
CA LEU A 572 -22.00 30.63 15.49
C LEU A 572 -23.30 30.91 14.73
N ASP A 573 -23.58 32.20 14.50
CA ASP A 573 -24.72 32.62 13.67
C ASP A 573 -24.39 32.44 12.18
N TYR A 574 -24.74 31.27 11.64
CA TYR A 574 -24.51 30.95 10.23
C TYR A 574 -25.31 31.81 9.26
N SER A 575 -26.38 32.48 9.71
CA SER A 575 -27.15 33.36 8.83
C SER A 575 -26.30 34.56 8.39
N LYS A 576 -25.49 35.12 9.29
CA LYS A 576 -24.50 36.18 8.96
C LYS A 576 -23.33 35.67 8.11
N LEU A 577 -22.99 34.38 8.23
CA LEU A 577 -22.01 33.72 7.37
C LEU A 577 -22.53 33.55 5.93
N LEU A 578 -23.81 33.21 5.79
CA LEU A 578 -24.47 32.85 4.54
C LEU A 578 -25.25 34.01 3.89
N ASP A 579 -25.36 35.17 4.54
CA ASP A 579 -26.06 36.33 3.96
C ASP A 579 -25.38 36.74 2.64
N LEU A 580 -26.08 36.43 1.56
CA LEU A 580 -25.72 36.55 0.15
C LEU A 580 -26.71 37.50 -0.49
N SER A 581 -26.81 38.72 0.02
CA SER A 581 -27.53 39.79 -0.68
C SER A 581 -26.59 40.44 -1.70
N GLY A 582 -26.57 39.92 -2.93
CA GLY A 582 -25.88 40.55 -4.05
C GLY A 582 -25.68 39.61 -5.24
N ASP A 583 -25.67 40.18 -6.45
CA ASP A 583 -25.53 39.53 -7.77
C ASP A 583 -24.24 38.66 -7.94
N GLU A 584 -23.40 38.54 -6.90
CA GLU A 584 -22.19 37.71 -6.89
C GLU A 584 -22.45 36.22 -6.54
N ALA A 585 -23.65 35.86 -6.04
CA ALA A 585 -24.00 34.48 -5.72
C ALA A 585 -24.20 33.58 -6.96
N GLU A 586 -24.47 34.16 -8.13
CA GLU A 586 -24.84 33.40 -9.34
C GLU A 586 -23.65 32.94 -10.22
N ALA A 587 -22.41 33.35 -9.97
CA ALA A 587 -21.38 33.24 -11.01
C ALA A 587 -20.34 32.10 -10.90
N THR A 588 -20.16 31.39 -9.77
CA THR A 588 -19.12 30.33 -9.71
C THR A 588 -19.40 29.22 -8.69
N HIS A 589 -19.62 27.98 -9.15
CA HIS A 589 -19.83 26.79 -8.30
C HIS A 589 -18.54 26.40 -7.54
N PRO A 590 -18.62 25.99 -6.25
CA PRO A 590 -17.49 25.60 -5.41
C PRO A 590 -16.40 24.71 -6.04
N ASN A 591 -16.82 23.61 -6.66
CA ASN A 591 -15.92 22.67 -7.35
C ASN A 591 -15.11 23.36 -8.47
N ASP A 592 -15.60 24.46 -9.03
CA ASP A 592 -14.90 25.25 -10.05
C ASP A 592 -13.87 26.21 -9.45
N ILE A 593 -14.06 26.64 -8.20
CA ILE A 593 -13.06 27.42 -7.46
C ILE A 593 -11.95 26.50 -6.96
N GLU A 594 -12.29 25.42 -6.26
CA GLU A 594 -11.31 24.46 -5.74
C GLU A 594 -10.41 23.93 -6.85
N PHE A 595 -11.00 23.62 -8.00
CA PHE A 595 -10.24 23.24 -9.18
C PHE A 595 -9.25 24.34 -9.65
N ARG A 596 -9.69 25.60 -9.73
CA ARG A 596 -8.84 26.72 -10.13
C ARG A 596 -7.73 26.99 -9.11
N GLU A 597 -8.01 26.87 -7.82
CA GLU A 597 -7.03 27.08 -6.75
C GLU A 597 -5.97 25.98 -6.75
N MET A 598 -6.38 24.71 -6.87
CA MET A 598 -5.44 23.60 -7.04
C MET A 598 -4.54 23.79 -8.27
N GLN A 599 -5.11 24.20 -9.40
CA GLN A 599 -4.32 24.50 -10.60
C GLN A 599 -3.34 25.65 -10.33
N THR A 600 -3.80 26.75 -9.72
CA THR A 600 -2.95 27.89 -9.35
C THR A 600 -1.81 27.46 -8.40
N GLN A 601 -2.07 26.63 -7.40
CA GLN A 601 -1.05 26.12 -6.48
C GLN A 601 0.00 25.27 -7.22
N ARG A 602 -0.43 24.33 -8.08
CA ARG A 602 0.49 23.51 -8.89
C ARG A 602 1.33 24.36 -9.84
N TRP A 603 0.74 25.38 -10.45
CA TRP A 603 1.46 26.37 -11.26
C TRP A 603 2.42 27.22 -10.43
N GLY A 604 2.00 27.61 -9.22
CA GLY A 604 2.78 28.38 -8.26
C GLY A 604 4.06 27.64 -7.86
N ALA A 605 3.93 26.37 -7.51
CA ALA A 605 5.03 25.48 -7.14
C ALA A 605 6.11 25.33 -8.24
N MET A 606 5.75 25.55 -9.50
CA MET A 606 6.72 25.55 -10.62
C MET A 606 7.31 26.94 -10.94
N SER A 607 6.68 28.02 -10.49
CA SER A 607 6.98 29.39 -10.95
C SER A 607 8.06 30.14 -10.16
N SER A 608 8.40 29.71 -8.94
CA SER A 608 9.48 30.30 -8.15
C SER A 608 10.85 29.88 -8.69
N LYS A 609 11.48 30.73 -9.51
CA LYS A 609 12.78 30.48 -10.18
C LYS A 609 12.79 29.14 -10.94
N MET A 610 12.08 29.08 -12.07
CA MET A 610 11.90 27.87 -12.90
C MET A 610 13.18 27.07 -13.21
N SER A 611 14.32 27.74 -13.34
CA SER A 611 15.63 27.10 -13.57
C SER A 611 16.24 26.41 -12.34
N SER A 612 15.76 26.73 -11.13
CA SER A 612 16.20 26.08 -9.87
C SER A 612 15.26 24.99 -9.36
N VAL A 613 14.08 24.82 -9.97
CA VAL A 613 13.15 23.73 -9.62
C VAL A 613 13.68 22.43 -10.24
N ASP A 614 13.66 21.32 -9.50
CA ASP A 614 14.08 20.01 -10.00
C ASP A 614 13.17 19.55 -11.16
N ILE A 615 13.77 18.97 -12.20
CA ILE A 615 13.05 18.49 -13.40
C ILE A 615 11.99 17.43 -13.05
N LYS A 616 12.24 16.58 -12.05
CA LYS A 616 11.25 15.57 -11.62
C LYS A 616 10.03 16.24 -11.00
N LEU A 617 10.24 17.29 -10.20
CA LEU A 617 9.14 18.03 -9.59
C LEU A 617 8.29 18.74 -10.66
N ARG A 618 8.92 19.37 -11.67
CA ARG A 618 8.19 19.96 -12.81
C ARG A 618 7.38 18.91 -13.56
N ASN A 619 7.96 17.75 -13.84
CA ASN A 619 7.27 16.67 -14.54
C ASN A 619 6.07 16.12 -13.73
N ILE A 620 6.23 15.99 -12.41
CA ILE A 620 5.13 15.62 -11.50
C ILE A 620 4.01 16.64 -11.58
N MET A 621 4.31 17.93 -11.42
CA MET A 621 3.30 18.98 -11.41
C MET A 621 2.58 19.12 -12.77
N LEU A 622 3.31 19.07 -13.90
CA LEU A 622 2.71 19.09 -15.24
C LEU A 622 1.78 17.89 -15.46
N SER A 623 2.17 16.69 -15.01
CA SER A 623 1.32 15.49 -15.11
C SER A 623 0.04 15.61 -14.28
N GLU A 624 0.09 16.21 -13.08
CA GLU A 624 -1.08 16.42 -12.23
C GLU A 624 -2.02 17.50 -12.77
N ILE A 625 -1.47 18.57 -13.37
CA ILE A 625 -2.26 19.63 -14.02
C ILE A 625 -3.09 19.06 -15.18
N LEU A 626 -2.45 18.26 -16.03
CA LEU A 626 -3.11 17.59 -17.16
C LEU A 626 -4.14 16.56 -16.69
N ALA A 627 -3.81 15.75 -15.69
CA ALA A 627 -4.71 14.73 -15.16
C ALA A 627 -5.98 15.36 -14.58
N ALA A 628 -5.83 16.43 -13.78
CA ALA A 628 -6.96 17.13 -13.20
C ALA A 628 -7.90 17.71 -14.28
N GLU A 629 -7.35 18.31 -15.34
CA GLU A 629 -8.14 18.86 -16.45
C GLU A 629 -8.84 17.77 -17.26
N ALA A 630 -8.16 16.65 -17.51
CA ALA A 630 -8.72 15.50 -18.23
C ALA A 630 -9.89 14.86 -17.47
N ILE A 631 -9.74 14.65 -16.16
CA ILE A 631 -10.81 14.14 -15.28
C ILE A 631 -12.02 15.07 -15.33
N ARG A 632 -11.78 16.38 -15.14
CA ARG A 632 -12.83 17.39 -15.17
C ARG A 632 -13.56 17.41 -16.51
N LYS A 633 -12.84 17.40 -17.63
CA LYS A 633 -13.43 17.36 -18.97
C LYS A 633 -14.25 16.09 -19.20
N SER A 634 -13.77 14.95 -18.71
CA SER A 634 -14.49 13.67 -18.79
C SER A 634 -15.80 13.70 -18.01
N LYS A 635 -15.78 14.16 -16.76
CA LYS A 635 -16.98 14.30 -15.91
C LYS A 635 -17.98 15.31 -16.49
N LYS A 636 -17.50 16.45 -17.04
CA LYS A 636 -18.37 17.39 -17.78
C LYS A 636 -19.05 16.75 -18.98
N LYS A 637 -18.32 15.93 -19.74
CA LYS A 637 -18.90 15.18 -20.86
C LYS A 637 -19.92 14.14 -20.40
N ALA A 638 -19.80 13.61 -19.18
CA ALA A 638 -20.74 12.69 -18.56
C ALA A 638 -21.99 13.38 -17.96
N GLY A 639 -22.11 14.70 -18.09
CA GLY A 639 -23.28 15.47 -17.63
C GLY A 639 -23.11 16.20 -16.31
N ASP A 640 -21.95 16.11 -15.65
CA ASP A 640 -21.66 16.86 -14.44
C ASP A 640 -21.19 18.29 -14.76
N ALA A 641 -22.05 19.29 -14.57
CA ALA A 641 -21.75 20.68 -14.91
C ALA A 641 -20.55 21.26 -14.11
N HIS A 642 -20.35 20.79 -12.88
CA HIS A 642 -19.36 21.30 -11.94
C HIS A 642 -18.59 20.17 -11.23
N PRO A 643 -17.72 19.44 -11.95
CA PRO A 643 -17.17 18.22 -11.42
C PRO A 643 -16.22 18.43 -10.24
N GLU A 644 -16.42 17.61 -9.21
CA GLU A 644 -15.41 17.38 -8.19
C GLU A 644 -14.23 16.59 -8.79
N VAL A 645 -13.02 17.07 -8.54
CA VAL A 645 -11.78 16.41 -9.00
C VAL A 645 -10.95 16.09 -7.76
N THR A 646 -10.92 14.82 -7.36
CA THR A 646 -10.22 14.44 -6.14
C THR A 646 -8.71 14.32 -6.35
N LEU A 647 -7.94 14.47 -5.27
CA LEU A 647 -6.49 14.31 -5.31
C LEU A 647 -6.07 12.88 -5.69
N GLN A 648 -6.83 11.87 -5.26
CA GLN A 648 -6.56 10.47 -5.56
C GLN A 648 -6.73 10.17 -7.06
N GLU A 649 -7.86 10.57 -7.65
CA GLU A 649 -8.11 10.42 -9.10
C GLU A 649 -7.00 11.11 -9.90
N THR A 650 -6.65 12.34 -9.49
CA THR A 650 -5.58 13.11 -10.14
C THR A 650 -4.25 12.38 -10.08
N ARG A 651 -3.86 11.83 -8.91
CA ARG A 651 -2.58 11.13 -8.74
C ARG A 651 -2.51 9.83 -9.53
N MET A 652 -3.61 9.09 -9.62
CA MET A 652 -3.69 7.86 -10.41
C MET A 652 -3.48 8.17 -11.90
N LEU A 653 -4.27 9.08 -12.48
CA LEU A 653 -4.14 9.43 -13.89
C LEU A 653 -2.82 10.15 -14.20
N ALA A 654 -2.29 10.95 -13.27
CA ALA A 654 -0.97 11.55 -13.43
C ALA A 654 0.15 10.50 -13.45
N ALA A 655 0.03 9.41 -12.68
CA ALA A 655 0.98 8.31 -12.73
C ALA A 655 0.94 7.60 -14.10
N GLU A 656 -0.24 7.43 -14.69
CA GLU A 656 -0.40 6.91 -16.05
C GLU A 656 0.24 7.84 -17.10
N TYR A 657 -0.02 9.16 -17.02
CA TYR A 657 0.63 10.13 -17.90
C TYR A 657 2.15 10.11 -17.79
N ARG A 658 2.72 9.98 -16.58
CA ARG A 658 4.18 9.86 -16.42
C ARG A 658 4.77 8.61 -17.08
N GLN A 659 3.96 7.56 -17.27
CA GLN A 659 4.38 6.36 -18.00
C GLN A 659 4.15 6.45 -19.51
N ASN A 660 3.27 7.35 -19.95
CA ASN A 660 2.90 7.54 -21.36
C ASN A 660 4.07 8.11 -22.20
N ASP A 661 4.36 7.47 -23.33
CA ASP A 661 5.46 7.85 -24.22
C ASP A 661 5.23 9.22 -24.90
N ALA A 662 3.99 9.61 -25.17
CA ALA A 662 3.65 10.93 -25.71
C ALA A 662 3.97 12.03 -24.70
N PHE A 663 3.63 11.81 -23.42
CA PHE A 663 3.94 12.75 -22.36
C PHE A 663 5.46 12.85 -22.12
N LYS A 664 6.18 11.73 -22.11
CA LYS A 664 7.65 11.72 -22.03
C LYS A 664 8.28 12.52 -23.18
N ARG A 665 7.86 12.27 -24.43
CA ARG A 665 8.34 12.98 -25.62
C ARG A 665 8.00 14.46 -25.63
N MET A 666 6.83 14.82 -25.11
CA MET A 666 6.42 16.23 -24.97
C MET A 666 7.38 17.01 -24.05
N LEU A 667 7.97 16.34 -23.05
CA LEU A 667 8.89 16.92 -22.08
C LEU A 667 10.38 16.82 -22.46
N GLU A 668 10.71 16.15 -23.57
CA GLU A 668 12.09 16.02 -24.06
C GLU A 668 12.71 17.38 -24.46
N ASP A 669 14.03 17.42 -24.62
CA ASP A 669 14.79 18.60 -25.02
C ASP A 669 14.62 19.87 -24.15
N GLY A 670 14.30 19.73 -22.87
CA GLY A 670 14.06 20.88 -21.98
C GLY A 670 12.77 21.64 -22.29
N ASN A 671 11.86 21.02 -23.05
CA ASN A 671 10.58 21.62 -23.39
C ASN A 671 9.66 21.74 -22.17
N ASP A 672 9.90 20.98 -21.10
CA ASP A 672 9.23 21.11 -19.80
C ASP A 672 9.24 22.56 -19.26
N ILE A 673 10.34 23.31 -19.45
CA ILE A 673 10.43 24.71 -19.04
C ILE A 673 9.53 25.59 -19.91
N THR A 674 9.55 25.40 -21.22
CA THR A 674 8.72 26.15 -22.18
C THR A 674 7.24 25.90 -21.91
N LEU A 675 6.89 24.65 -21.65
CA LEU A 675 5.54 24.21 -21.30
C LEU A 675 5.10 24.79 -19.96
N ALA A 676 5.98 24.76 -18.96
CA ALA A 676 5.70 25.35 -17.65
C ALA A 676 5.49 26.86 -17.72
N LYS A 677 6.22 27.57 -18.61
CA LYS A 677 6.05 29.02 -18.85
C LYS A 677 4.73 29.37 -19.52
N SER A 678 4.20 28.48 -20.36
CA SER A 678 2.97 28.75 -21.11
C SER A 678 1.75 28.95 -20.21
N LYS A 679 1.69 28.23 -19.08
CA LYS A 679 0.52 28.12 -18.18
C LYS A 679 -0.80 27.78 -18.90
N ASP A 680 -0.74 27.31 -20.15
CA ASP A 680 -1.90 27.06 -21.00
C ASP A 680 -2.21 25.57 -21.04
N VAL A 681 -3.12 25.14 -20.18
CA VAL A 681 -3.51 23.73 -20.06
C VAL A 681 -4.13 23.20 -21.37
N LYS A 682 -4.85 24.04 -22.13
CA LYS A 682 -5.45 23.61 -23.41
C LYS A 682 -4.37 23.33 -24.44
N LYS A 683 -3.34 24.19 -24.50
CA LYS A 683 -2.18 23.97 -25.36
C LYS A 683 -1.43 22.70 -24.98
N LEU A 684 -1.22 22.43 -23.69
CA LEU A 684 -0.57 21.20 -23.23
C LEU A 684 -1.35 19.94 -23.62
N ILE A 685 -2.68 19.95 -23.50
CA ILE A 685 -3.51 18.82 -23.94
C ILE A 685 -3.38 18.60 -25.46
N SER A 686 -3.41 19.69 -26.25
CA SER A 686 -3.24 19.60 -27.70
C SER A 686 -1.86 19.07 -28.10
N GLU A 687 -0.80 19.50 -27.42
CA GLU A 687 0.56 19.01 -27.69
C GLU A 687 0.72 17.53 -27.31
N LEU A 688 0.07 17.10 -26.22
CA LEU A 688 0.03 15.68 -25.83
C LEU A 688 -0.71 14.83 -26.87
N ASP A 689 -1.86 15.29 -27.35
CA ASP A 689 -2.64 14.61 -28.40
C ASP A 689 -1.87 14.55 -29.73
N GLU A 690 -1.15 15.61 -30.09
CA GLU A 690 -0.28 15.62 -31.27
C GLU A 690 0.91 14.67 -31.13
N ALA A 691 1.55 14.63 -29.94
CA ALA A 691 2.63 13.71 -29.67
C ALA A 691 2.17 12.25 -29.78
N ASP A 692 0.97 11.94 -29.27
CA ASP A 692 0.36 10.61 -29.37
C ASP A 692 0.04 10.23 -30.83
N LYS A 693 -0.50 11.17 -31.62
CA LYS A 693 -0.71 10.98 -33.07
C LYS A 693 0.60 10.75 -33.82
N ARG A 694 1.66 11.50 -33.49
CA ARG A 694 2.98 11.33 -34.11
C ARG A 694 3.58 9.96 -33.77
N ILE A 695 3.50 9.52 -32.51
CA ILE A 695 3.93 8.17 -32.10
C ILE A 695 3.20 7.10 -32.92
N LYS A 696 1.87 7.21 -33.01
CA LYS A 696 1.04 6.26 -33.78
C LYS A 696 1.39 6.28 -35.28
N ALA A 697 1.64 7.46 -35.86
CA ALA A 697 2.01 7.60 -37.27
C ALA A 697 3.43 7.12 -37.60
N GLU A 698 4.34 7.11 -36.62
CA GLU A 698 5.71 6.64 -36.79
C GLU A 698 5.83 5.12 -36.86
N GLY A 699 4.82 4.40 -36.34
CA GLY A 699 4.74 2.95 -36.41
C GLY A 699 5.88 2.22 -35.70
N ILE A 700 6.65 2.91 -34.83
CA ILE A 700 7.75 2.30 -34.08
C ILE A 700 7.14 1.48 -32.95
N THR A 701 7.05 0.18 -33.18
CA THR A 701 6.60 -0.84 -32.25
C THR A 701 7.78 -1.47 -31.53
N GLU A 702 7.50 -2.25 -30.49
CA GLU A 702 8.54 -3.06 -29.84
C GLU A 702 9.22 -4.02 -30.83
N MET A 703 8.52 -4.49 -31.87
CA MET A 703 9.10 -5.31 -32.93
C MET A 703 10.20 -4.61 -33.73
N ASP A 704 10.24 -3.27 -33.79
CA ASP A 704 11.29 -2.56 -34.53
C ASP A 704 12.67 -2.62 -33.83
N TYR A 705 12.70 -3.08 -32.58
CA TYR A 705 13.91 -3.41 -31.84
C TYR A 705 14.36 -4.87 -32.05
N ASP A 706 13.66 -5.64 -32.89
CA ASP A 706 14.06 -7.00 -33.24
C ASP A 706 15.39 -6.99 -34.02
N ILE A 707 16.41 -7.59 -33.43
CA ILE A 707 17.73 -7.73 -34.03
C ILE A 707 17.96 -9.12 -34.62
N SER A 708 16.97 -10.03 -34.63
CA SER A 708 17.11 -11.43 -35.03
C SER A 708 17.81 -11.60 -36.39
N ALA A 709 17.40 -10.81 -37.39
CA ALA A 709 17.98 -10.85 -38.74
C ALA A 709 19.47 -10.42 -38.80
N ARG A 710 19.95 -9.69 -37.80
CA ARG A 710 21.31 -9.13 -37.71
C ARG A 710 22.04 -9.52 -36.42
N GLN A 711 21.51 -10.49 -35.69
CA GLN A 711 21.88 -10.74 -34.30
C GLN A 711 23.37 -11.06 -34.14
N LYS A 712 23.91 -11.94 -34.99
CA LYS A 712 25.34 -12.29 -34.99
C LYS A 712 26.25 -11.07 -35.18
N VAL A 713 25.85 -10.15 -36.05
CA VAL A 713 26.61 -8.92 -36.33
C VAL A 713 26.52 -7.96 -35.15
N VAL A 714 25.31 -7.73 -34.63
CA VAL A 714 25.07 -6.85 -33.48
C VAL A 714 25.81 -7.39 -32.24
N GLN A 715 25.75 -8.68 -31.95
CA GLN A 715 26.46 -9.30 -30.83
C GLN A 715 27.98 -9.19 -30.99
N LYS A 716 28.53 -9.41 -32.20
CA LYS A 716 29.96 -9.22 -32.46
C LYS A 716 30.38 -7.77 -32.17
N ARG A 717 29.58 -6.79 -32.59
CA ARG A 717 29.83 -5.37 -32.32
C ARG A 717 29.67 -5.01 -30.84
N CYS A 718 28.66 -5.56 -30.15
CA CYS A 718 28.47 -5.36 -28.72
C CYS A 718 29.63 -5.97 -27.91
N LYS A 719 30.15 -7.14 -28.28
CA LYS A 719 31.36 -7.71 -27.64
C LYS A 719 32.58 -6.81 -27.80
N TYR A 720 32.78 -6.22 -28.99
CA TYR A 720 33.83 -5.23 -29.19
C TYR A 720 33.62 -3.98 -28.33
N ILE A 721 32.39 -3.47 -28.25
CA ILE A 721 32.04 -2.31 -27.41
C ILE A 721 32.30 -2.61 -25.94
N VAL A 722 31.85 -3.77 -25.43
CA VAL A 722 32.09 -4.23 -24.05
C VAL A 722 33.59 -4.32 -23.79
N GLN A 723 34.36 -4.98 -24.66
CA GLN A 723 35.80 -5.06 -24.52
C GLN A 723 36.44 -3.68 -24.42
N LYS A 724 36.05 -2.70 -25.26
CA LYS A 724 36.59 -1.33 -25.20
C LYS A 724 36.13 -0.57 -23.95
N LEU A 725 34.88 -0.73 -23.53
CA LEU A 725 34.38 -0.15 -22.27
C LEU A 725 35.03 -0.80 -21.03
N GLU A 726 35.51 -2.03 -21.14
CA GLU A 726 36.25 -2.74 -20.10
C GLU A 726 37.76 -2.47 -20.13
N ASP A 727 38.36 -2.28 -21.30
CA ASP A 727 39.75 -1.79 -21.44
C ASP A 727 39.87 -0.40 -20.82
N THR A 728 38.83 0.43 -20.99
CA THR A 728 38.69 1.72 -20.29
C THR A 728 38.27 1.57 -18.82
N LYS A 729 37.99 0.35 -18.32
CA LYS A 729 37.69 0.01 -16.91
C LYS A 729 38.91 -0.58 -16.17
N THR A 730 39.78 -1.29 -16.86
CA THR A 730 40.94 -2.01 -16.29
C THR A 730 42.19 -1.14 -16.14
N GLY A 731 42.26 0.00 -16.83
CA GLY A 731 43.41 0.91 -16.77
C GLY A 731 44.56 0.51 -17.71
N SER A 732 44.27 -0.27 -18.76
CA SER A 732 45.25 -0.72 -19.74
C SER A 732 45.78 0.46 -20.59
N TYR A 733 47.07 0.42 -20.93
CA TYR A 733 47.80 1.46 -21.68
C TYR A 733 47.03 1.92 -22.93
N THR A 734 46.48 3.13 -22.87
CA THR A 734 46.31 3.98 -24.06
C THR A 734 47.36 5.08 -23.96
N GLY A 735 47.76 5.70 -25.08
CA GLY A 735 48.84 6.71 -25.12
C GLY A 735 48.56 8.03 -24.37
N LEU A 736 47.82 8.00 -23.25
CA LEU A 736 47.21 9.14 -22.57
C LEU A 736 47.16 9.04 -21.03
N GLY A 737 47.78 8.02 -20.41
CA GLY A 737 47.94 7.90 -18.95
C GLY A 737 46.86 7.09 -18.20
N VAL A 738 47.15 6.75 -16.93
CA VAL A 738 46.38 5.81 -16.07
C VAL A 738 45.34 6.53 -15.21
N ILE A 739 44.09 6.04 -15.17
CA ILE A 739 43.07 6.43 -14.18
C ILE A 739 42.77 5.24 -13.27
N GLY A 740 42.88 5.43 -11.95
CA GLY A 740 42.58 4.41 -10.94
C GLY A 740 41.08 4.07 -10.80
N ARG A 741 40.77 2.79 -10.57
CA ARG A 741 39.45 2.11 -10.49
C ARG A 741 38.33 2.73 -9.64
N ARG A 742 38.54 3.78 -8.82
CA ARG A 742 37.59 4.20 -7.75
C ARG A 742 36.52 5.24 -8.13
N LYS A 743 36.25 5.52 -9.41
CA LYS A 743 35.39 6.68 -9.82
C LYS A 743 34.32 6.43 -10.90
N ASN A 744 33.92 5.19 -11.19
CA ASN A 744 32.79 4.98 -12.11
C ASN A 744 31.45 5.30 -11.41
N THR A 745 30.56 6.01 -12.11
CA THR A 745 29.19 6.27 -11.61
C THR A 745 28.34 5.01 -11.71
N THR A 746 27.37 4.82 -10.82
CA THR A 746 26.38 3.72 -10.89
C THR A 746 25.71 3.65 -12.26
N ARG A 747 25.40 4.80 -12.87
CA ARG A 747 24.83 4.89 -14.23
C ARG A 747 25.74 4.30 -15.33
N TYR A 748 27.07 4.40 -15.17
CA TYR A 748 28.02 3.81 -16.11
C TYR A 748 28.03 2.29 -16.03
N GLU A 749 28.09 1.74 -14.81
CA GLU A 749 28.11 0.29 -14.61
C GLU A 749 26.80 -0.35 -15.11
N LEU A 750 25.65 0.32 -14.87
CA LEU A 750 24.36 -0.11 -15.41
C LEU A 750 24.33 -0.10 -16.95
N ALA A 751 24.88 0.93 -17.60
CA ALA A 751 24.98 0.98 -19.05
C ALA A 751 25.90 -0.10 -19.62
N LEU A 752 27.04 -0.36 -18.97
CA LEU A 752 27.95 -1.44 -19.36
C LEU A 752 27.28 -2.81 -19.25
N GLU A 753 26.59 -3.07 -18.14
CA GLU A 753 25.89 -4.33 -17.91
C GLU A 753 24.75 -4.54 -18.91
N ALA A 754 24.00 -3.49 -19.24
CA ALA A 754 22.97 -3.53 -20.26
C ALA A 754 23.53 -3.91 -21.65
N ILE A 755 24.66 -3.33 -22.06
CA ILE A 755 25.33 -3.66 -23.33
C ILE A 755 25.87 -5.10 -23.30
N ARG A 756 26.43 -5.52 -22.15
CA ARG A 756 26.92 -6.89 -21.95
C ARG A 756 25.80 -7.91 -22.09
N GLY A 757 24.63 -7.66 -21.50
CA GLY A 757 23.45 -8.49 -21.63
C GLY A 757 23.08 -8.77 -23.09
N ILE A 758 23.10 -7.75 -23.96
CA ILE A 758 22.85 -7.94 -25.40
C ILE A 758 23.96 -8.75 -26.09
N SER A 759 25.21 -8.62 -25.62
CA SER A 759 26.37 -9.30 -26.21
C SER A 759 26.47 -10.80 -25.85
N GLU A 760 25.92 -11.20 -24.70
CA GLU A 760 26.06 -12.54 -24.12
C GLU A 760 24.80 -13.41 -24.24
N VAL A 761 23.60 -12.81 -24.24
CA VAL A 761 22.33 -13.54 -24.37
C VAL A 761 22.24 -14.18 -25.75
N LYS A 762 21.92 -15.47 -25.80
CA LYS A 762 21.88 -16.26 -27.05
C LYS A 762 20.89 -15.69 -28.06
N GLU A 763 19.70 -15.23 -27.64
CA GLU A 763 18.66 -14.61 -28.48
C GLU A 763 17.92 -13.54 -27.64
N PRO A 764 18.39 -12.28 -27.63
CA PRO A 764 17.74 -11.24 -26.84
C PRO A 764 16.39 -10.87 -27.48
N SER A 765 15.34 -10.77 -26.66
CA SER A 765 14.03 -10.34 -27.14
C SER A 765 14.06 -8.85 -27.50
N ALA A 766 13.12 -8.40 -28.33
CA ALA A 766 13.03 -6.98 -28.70
C ALA A 766 12.81 -6.08 -27.47
N GLY A 767 12.12 -6.58 -26.44
CA GLY A 767 11.96 -5.91 -25.14
C GLY A 767 13.28 -5.78 -24.36
N ASP A 768 14.13 -6.82 -24.37
CA ASP A 768 15.46 -6.77 -23.74
C ASP A 768 16.34 -5.70 -24.42
N VAL A 769 16.31 -5.66 -25.75
CA VAL A 769 17.05 -4.68 -26.56
C VAL A 769 16.57 -3.26 -26.26
N LYS A 770 15.24 -3.03 -26.22
CA LYS A 770 14.66 -1.73 -25.89
C LYS A 770 15.02 -1.29 -24.47
N SER A 771 14.98 -2.20 -23.50
CA SER A 771 15.37 -1.92 -22.11
C SER A 771 16.84 -1.49 -22.02
N ALA A 772 17.74 -2.20 -22.71
CA ALA A 772 19.16 -1.86 -22.75
C ALA A 772 19.41 -0.47 -23.39
N VAL A 773 18.66 -0.13 -24.44
CA VAL A 773 18.69 1.20 -25.08
C VAL A 773 18.34 2.30 -24.07
N GLU A 774 17.28 2.15 -23.29
CA GLU A 774 16.85 3.16 -22.32
C GLU A 774 17.84 3.36 -21.17
N VAL A 775 18.48 2.28 -20.70
CA VAL A 775 19.56 2.37 -19.71
C VAL A 775 20.75 3.15 -20.27
N VAL A 776 21.14 2.91 -21.52
CA VAL A 776 22.24 3.62 -22.17
C VAL A 776 21.89 5.08 -22.44
N LYS A 777 20.68 5.39 -22.92
CA LYS A 777 20.19 6.77 -23.07
C LYS A 777 20.24 7.53 -21.74
N THR A 778 19.76 6.89 -20.65
CA THR A 778 19.79 7.47 -19.29
C THR A 778 21.21 7.79 -18.85
N TYR A 779 22.17 6.92 -19.13
CA TYR A 779 23.58 7.21 -18.87
C TYR A 779 24.08 8.42 -19.67
N LEU A 780 23.64 8.59 -20.92
CA LEU A 780 24.09 9.63 -21.84
C LEU A 780 23.46 11.03 -21.61
N VAL A 781 22.33 11.15 -20.90
CA VAL A 781 21.64 12.44 -20.65
C VAL A 781 22.58 13.54 -20.15
N ASP A 782 23.32 13.29 -19.07
CA ASP A 782 24.23 14.30 -18.48
C ASP A 782 25.50 14.56 -19.34
N LYS A 783 25.60 13.94 -20.52
CA LYS A 783 26.77 13.96 -21.41
C LYS A 783 26.46 14.57 -22.78
N MET A 784 25.23 15.06 -22.97
CA MET A 784 24.78 15.64 -24.23
C MET A 784 25.38 17.03 -24.45
N GLU A 785 25.44 17.91 -23.43
CA GLU A 785 25.77 19.34 -23.57
C GLU A 785 27.27 19.65 -23.80
N VAL A 786 28.23 19.10 -23.03
CA VAL A 786 29.69 19.35 -23.23
C VAL A 786 30.54 18.17 -22.74
N ARG A 787 31.65 17.84 -23.45
CA ARG A 787 32.78 17.10 -22.86
C ARG A 787 34.14 17.65 -23.31
N ASN A 788 34.94 18.14 -22.36
CA ASN A 788 36.30 18.64 -22.58
C ASN A 788 37.40 17.57 -22.43
N ARG A 789 37.09 16.35 -21.98
CA ARG A 789 38.11 15.30 -21.74
C ARG A 789 38.04 14.19 -22.79
N LYS A 790 39.18 13.90 -23.43
CA LYS A 790 39.36 12.90 -24.50
C LYS A 790 38.73 11.52 -24.18
N PHE A 791 38.88 11.06 -22.94
CA PHE A 791 38.30 9.79 -22.46
C PHE A 791 36.76 9.77 -22.39
N GLY A 792 36.15 10.90 -22.03
CA GLY A 792 34.70 11.01 -22.00
C GLY A 792 34.10 10.91 -23.40
N ARG A 793 34.83 11.40 -24.41
CA ARG A 793 34.44 11.31 -25.81
C ARG A 793 34.39 9.85 -26.29
N GLU A 794 35.38 9.05 -25.95
CA GLU A 794 35.43 7.64 -26.33
C GLU A 794 34.28 6.82 -25.74
N ARG A 795 33.99 6.97 -24.43
CA ARG A 795 32.81 6.31 -23.81
C ARG A 795 31.49 6.79 -24.39
N PHE A 796 31.39 8.07 -24.77
CA PHE A 796 30.21 8.60 -25.46
C PHE A 796 30.05 7.91 -26.81
N ASP A 797 31.13 7.86 -27.60
CA ASP A 797 31.11 7.33 -28.94
C ASP A 797 30.80 5.82 -28.96
N LEU A 798 31.35 5.05 -28.02
CA LEU A 798 31.05 3.62 -27.86
C LEU A 798 29.56 3.36 -27.52
N CYS A 799 28.97 4.18 -26.63
CA CYS A 799 27.54 4.09 -26.33
C CYS A 799 26.67 4.54 -27.51
N MET A 800 27.06 5.56 -28.26
CA MET A 800 26.36 5.97 -29.48
C MET A 800 26.44 4.90 -30.57
N THR A 801 27.58 4.22 -30.71
CA THR A 801 27.73 3.06 -31.60
C THR A 801 26.80 1.92 -31.17
N PHE A 802 26.74 1.60 -29.88
CA PHE A 802 25.73 0.64 -29.38
C PHE A 802 24.32 1.04 -29.81
N LEU A 803 23.90 2.27 -29.51
CA LEU A 803 22.56 2.76 -29.87
C LEU A 803 22.29 2.67 -31.38
N LYS A 804 23.27 2.99 -32.24
CA LYS A 804 23.15 2.80 -33.69
C LYS A 804 22.87 1.34 -34.07
N GLU A 805 23.53 0.40 -33.40
CA GLU A 805 23.43 -1.03 -33.70
C GLU A 805 22.12 -1.64 -33.25
N VAL A 806 21.44 -1.08 -32.25
CA VAL A 806 20.23 -1.72 -31.69
C VAL A 806 18.95 -0.93 -31.87
N MET A 807 19.01 0.39 -32.00
CA MET A 807 17.82 1.23 -32.17
C MET A 807 17.28 1.22 -33.61
N PRO A 808 15.97 1.47 -33.79
CA PRO A 808 15.41 1.82 -35.09
C PRO A 808 16.10 3.04 -35.70
N PRO A 809 16.42 3.06 -37.01
CA PRO A 809 17.20 4.12 -37.64
C PRO A 809 16.64 5.54 -37.45
N LYS A 810 15.32 5.71 -37.60
CA LYS A 810 14.63 6.99 -37.41
C LYS A 810 14.72 7.48 -35.96
N GLU A 811 14.68 6.56 -35.01
CA GLU A 811 14.78 6.89 -33.59
C GLU A 811 16.20 7.29 -33.21
N PHE A 812 17.21 6.60 -33.74
CA PHE A 812 18.61 6.96 -33.53
C PHE A 812 18.96 8.33 -34.13
N GLU A 813 18.42 8.65 -35.31
CA GLU A 813 18.60 9.95 -35.96
C GLU A 813 18.02 11.09 -35.10
N ARG A 814 16.83 10.89 -34.53
CA ARG A 814 16.23 11.85 -33.59
C ARG A 814 17.05 11.99 -32.32
N TYR A 815 17.54 10.88 -31.78
CA TYR A 815 18.41 10.92 -30.62
C TYR A 815 19.67 11.74 -30.90
N CYS A 816 20.32 11.57 -32.06
CA CYS A 816 21.44 12.43 -32.47
C CYS A 816 21.05 13.91 -32.59
N ASN A 817 19.86 14.21 -33.13
CA ASN A 817 19.35 15.58 -33.20
C ASN A 817 19.13 16.20 -31.81
N SER A 818 18.61 15.42 -30.85
CA SER A 818 18.48 15.87 -29.44
C SER A 818 19.85 16.20 -28.84
N VAL A 819 20.88 15.39 -29.14
CA VAL A 819 22.26 15.68 -28.72
C VAL A 819 22.76 16.97 -29.37
N ASN A 820 22.54 17.17 -30.67
CA ASN A 820 22.98 18.37 -31.39
C ASN A 820 22.31 19.64 -30.88
N LYS A 821 21.02 19.56 -30.54
CA LYS A 821 20.26 20.65 -29.92
C LYS A 821 20.79 20.98 -28.53
N ALA A 822 21.06 19.98 -27.69
CA ALA A 822 21.68 20.17 -26.38
C ALA A 822 23.07 20.82 -26.48
N ARG A 823 23.79 20.61 -27.59
CA ARG A 823 25.10 21.23 -27.88
C ARG A 823 25.00 22.61 -28.54
N GLY A 824 23.81 23.05 -28.93
CA GLY A 824 23.58 24.30 -29.68
C GLY A 824 24.21 24.30 -31.07
N VAL A 825 24.32 23.13 -31.72
CA VAL A 825 24.94 22.97 -33.05
C VAL A 825 24.00 22.33 -34.07
N GLU A 826 22.70 22.26 -33.79
CA GLU A 826 21.71 21.61 -34.65
C GLU A 826 21.63 22.20 -36.07
N LYS A 827 22.01 23.46 -36.25
CA LYS A 827 22.08 24.14 -37.55
C LYS A 827 23.48 24.21 -38.15
N ASN A 828 24.48 23.62 -37.49
CA ASN A 828 25.89 23.75 -37.87
C ASN A 828 26.58 22.37 -38.04
N PRO A 829 26.28 21.65 -39.14
CA PRO A 829 26.80 20.30 -39.37
C PRO A 829 28.32 20.24 -39.58
N SER A 830 29.00 21.37 -39.83
CA SER A 830 30.46 21.46 -39.92
C SER A 830 31.14 21.62 -38.55
N SER A 831 30.38 21.78 -37.47
CA SER A 831 30.94 21.83 -36.12
C SER A 831 31.58 20.50 -35.72
N ASP A 832 32.73 20.56 -35.08
CA ASP A 832 33.41 19.41 -34.47
C ASP A 832 32.62 18.75 -33.32
N LYS A 833 31.61 19.47 -32.80
CA LYS A 833 30.65 19.02 -31.78
C LYS A 833 29.41 18.35 -32.38
N TYR A 834 29.20 18.44 -33.69
CA TYR A 834 28.03 17.86 -34.35
C TYR A 834 28.11 16.33 -34.36
N VAL A 835 27.06 15.69 -33.85
CA VAL A 835 26.86 14.24 -33.82
C VAL A 835 26.10 13.87 -35.09
N ASN A 836 26.82 13.38 -36.09
CA ASN A 836 26.22 12.89 -37.32
C ASN A 836 25.76 11.44 -37.12
N PRO A 837 24.48 11.09 -37.33
CA PRO A 837 23.99 9.72 -37.25
C PRO A 837 24.76 8.71 -38.13
N ALA A 838 25.36 9.17 -39.23
CA ALA A 838 26.17 8.35 -40.14
C ALA A 838 27.59 8.07 -39.63
N TYR A 839 28.07 8.84 -38.65
CA TYR A 839 29.40 8.67 -38.04
C TYR A 839 29.50 7.35 -37.24
N TYR A 840 28.40 6.99 -36.59
CA TYR A 840 28.31 5.79 -35.77
C TYR A 840 27.91 4.61 -36.67
N GLY A 841 28.79 3.61 -36.79
CA GLY A 841 28.63 2.43 -37.66
C GLY A 841 29.76 2.15 -38.64
N CYS A 842 30.78 3.04 -38.72
CA CYS A 842 31.86 2.98 -39.71
C CYS A 842 33.26 2.72 -39.13
N ASP A 843 33.38 2.31 -37.87
CA ASP A 843 34.71 1.99 -37.30
C ASP A 843 35.20 0.63 -37.80
N GLY A 844 36.32 0.66 -38.53
CA GLY A 844 36.96 -0.51 -39.11
C GLY A 844 36.55 -0.87 -40.54
N LEU A 845 35.71 -0.06 -41.20
CA LEU A 845 35.42 -0.20 -42.63
C LEU A 845 36.39 0.67 -43.42
N ASN A 846 37.09 0.09 -44.39
CA ASN A 846 37.89 0.86 -45.34
C ASN A 846 36.96 1.61 -46.32
N SER A 847 37.47 2.59 -47.08
CA SER A 847 36.66 3.32 -48.06
C SER A 847 36.07 2.41 -49.14
N GLY A 848 36.76 1.31 -49.46
CA GLY A 848 36.27 0.25 -50.33
C GLY A 848 34.95 -0.35 -49.83
N ASP A 849 34.83 -0.60 -48.53
CA ASP A 849 33.60 -1.10 -47.90
C ASP A 849 32.49 -0.06 -47.86
N LEU A 850 32.83 1.23 -47.62
CA LEU A 850 31.86 2.32 -47.64
C LEU A 850 31.29 2.54 -49.05
N ILE A 851 32.14 2.51 -50.07
CA ILE A 851 31.72 2.54 -51.48
C ILE A 851 30.92 1.28 -51.80
N THR A 852 31.39 0.10 -51.41
CA THR A 852 30.72 -1.18 -51.70
C THR A 852 29.34 -1.22 -51.08
N GLU A 853 29.19 -0.74 -49.84
CA GLU A 853 27.92 -0.70 -49.13
C GLU A 853 26.97 0.35 -49.72
N ALA A 854 27.46 1.55 -50.08
CA ALA A 854 26.67 2.54 -50.82
C ALA A 854 26.22 1.99 -52.19
N LYS A 855 27.14 1.40 -52.97
CA LYS A 855 26.84 0.73 -54.24
C LYS A 855 25.83 -0.41 -54.05
N ARG A 856 25.94 -1.21 -52.99
CA ARG A 856 25.02 -2.30 -52.66
C ARG A 856 23.61 -1.77 -52.38
N ARG A 857 23.48 -0.75 -51.53
CA ARG A 857 22.18 -0.11 -51.23
C ARG A 857 21.54 0.42 -52.50
N VAL A 858 22.31 1.12 -53.34
CA VAL A 858 21.81 1.65 -54.60
C VAL A 858 21.40 0.54 -55.57
N ARG A 859 22.21 -0.52 -55.75
CA ARG A 859 21.88 -1.68 -56.60
C ARG A 859 20.62 -2.42 -56.12
N SER A 860 20.35 -2.42 -54.82
CA SER A 860 19.14 -3.02 -54.24
C SER A 860 17.89 -2.14 -54.31
N GLY A 861 17.96 -0.97 -54.96
CA GLY A 861 16.86 -0.01 -55.04
C GLY A 861 16.60 0.77 -53.74
N LYS A 862 17.49 0.64 -52.74
CA LYS A 862 17.39 1.29 -51.42
C LYS A 862 18.37 2.46 -51.26
N GLY A 863 19.03 2.88 -52.34
CA GLY A 863 20.00 3.97 -52.33
C GLY A 863 19.33 5.34 -52.29
N THR A 864 19.94 6.26 -51.54
CA THR A 864 19.49 7.65 -51.39
C THR A 864 20.40 8.60 -52.18
N ASP A 865 19.93 9.82 -52.44
CA ASP A 865 20.76 10.88 -53.05
C ASP A 865 22.07 11.13 -52.28
N ARG A 866 22.07 10.86 -50.97
CA ARG A 866 23.25 10.97 -50.12
C ARG A 866 24.26 9.84 -50.35
N ASP A 867 23.82 8.63 -50.72
CA ASP A 867 24.71 7.54 -51.14
C ASP A 867 25.44 7.91 -52.44
N TYR A 868 24.76 8.58 -53.39
CA TYR A 868 25.39 9.11 -54.60
C TYR A 868 26.38 10.24 -54.29
N ALA A 869 26.02 11.17 -53.39
CA ALA A 869 26.93 12.21 -52.92
C ALA A 869 28.19 11.62 -52.24
N THR A 870 28.02 10.52 -51.49
CA THR A 870 29.12 9.81 -50.82
C THR A 870 30.07 9.17 -51.84
N ILE A 871 29.52 8.51 -52.87
CA ILE A 871 30.32 7.92 -53.95
C ILE A 871 31.12 9.01 -54.69
N ILE A 872 30.49 10.15 -54.99
CA ILE A 872 31.17 11.28 -55.66
C ILE A 872 32.22 11.90 -54.74
N ALA A 873 31.91 12.11 -53.45
CA ALA A 873 32.85 12.69 -52.49
C ALA A 873 34.10 11.84 -52.33
N ILE A 874 33.95 10.52 -52.25
CA ILE A 874 35.08 9.60 -52.13
C ILE A 874 35.88 9.59 -53.44
N ARG A 875 35.22 9.45 -54.60
CA ARG A 875 35.92 9.44 -55.88
C ARG A 875 36.63 10.77 -56.19
N GLN A 876 36.04 11.92 -55.86
CA GLN A 876 36.70 13.23 -56.00
C GLN A 876 37.90 13.43 -55.05
N GLU A 877 37.95 12.72 -53.92
CA GLU A 877 39.07 12.82 -52.97
C GLU A 877 40.26 11.95 -53.42
N TYR A 878 39.99 10.82 -54.08
CA TYR A 878 41.01 9.79 -54.36
C TYR A 878 41.33 9.58 -55.85
N ASP A 879 40.39 9.82 -56.78
CA ASP A 879 40.63 9.71 -58.24
C ASP A 879 41.58 10.85 -58.71
N ASP A 880 41.47 12.06 -58.12
CA ASP A 880 42.36 13.21 -58.39
C ASP A 880 43.83 12.95 -57.96
N ALA A 881 44.08 11.90 -57.18
CA ALA A 881 45.41 11.50 -56.68
C ALA A 881 46.00 10.28 -57.42
N GLY A 882 45.30 9.70 -58.42
CA GLY A 882 45.81 8.63 -59.28
C GLY A 882 45.67 7.19 -58.75
N PHE A 883 44.80 6.94 -57.76
CA PHE A 883 44.59 5.60 -57.18
C PHE A 883 43.29 4.94 -57.68
N PHE A 884 43.30 3.61 -57.89
CA PHE A 884 42.09 2.82 -58.24
C PHE A 884 41.35 2.31 -56.99
N GLU A 885 40.03 2.06 -57.11
CA GLU A 885 39.07 1.74 -56.03
C GLU A 885 39.48 0.60 -55.05
N SER A 886 40.49 -0.22 -55.36
CA SER A 886 40.90 -1.38 -54.55
C SER A 886 41.97 -1.12 -53.49
N ASP A 887 42.71 -0.01 -53.54
CA ASP A 887 43.97 0.16 -52.77
C ASP A 887 43.92 1.27 -51.69
N ILE A 888 42.72 1.75 -51.35
CA ILE A 888 42.55 2.93 -50.48
C ILE A 888 42.32 2.50 -49.01
N GLU A 889 43.33 2.68 -48.15
CA GLU A 889 43.18 2.56 -46.69
C GLU A 889 42.82 3.90 -46.04
N VAL A 890 41.53 4.13 -45.79
CA VAL A 890 41.07 5.23 -44.90
C VAL A 890 41.13 4.78 -43.46
N SER A 891 42.36 4.63 -42.96
CA SER A 891 42.63 3.95 -41.69
C SER A 891 42.38 4.85 -40.46
N ASN A 892 42.38 6.18 -40.61
CA ASN A 892 42.22 7.11 -39.50
C ASN A 892 40.90 7.93 -39.53
N ALA A 893 40.45 8.37 -38.35
CA ALA A 893 39.19 9.09 -38.17
C ALA A 893 39.18 10.51 -38.78
N ALA A 894 40.33 11.08 -39.10
CA ALA A 894 40.44 12.41 -39.69
C ALA A 894 40.05 12.36 -41.17
N GLU A 895 40.55 11.38 -41.92
CA GLU A 895 40.21 11.18 -43.33
C GLU A 895 38.73 10.84 -43.52
N ARG A 896 38.16 9.99 -42.64
CA ARG A 896 36.71 9.72 -42.62
C ARG A 896 35.89 11.01 -42.46
N ARG A 897 36.36 11.94 -41.62
CA ARG A 897 35.69 13.23 -41.40
C ARG A 897 35.78 14.12 -42.65
N VAL A 898 36.91 14.12 -43.35
CA VAL A 898 37.08 14.88 -44.61
C VAL A 898 36.06 14.41 -45.66
N ILE A 899 35.99 13.09 -45.90
CA ILE A 899 35.04 12.48 -46.85
C ILE A 899 33.59 12.84 -46.51
N MET A 900 33.21 12.72 -45.23
CA MET A 900 31.84 13.01 -44.80
C MET A 900 31.50 14.50 -44.91
N ASN A 901 32.41 15.40 -44.58
CA ASN A 901 32.22 16.83 -44.78
C ASN A 901 32.05 17.17 -46.26
N ARG A 902 32.83 16.53 -47.13
CA ARG A 902 32.71 16.69 -48.59
C ARG A 902 31.39 16.12 -49.11
N THR A 903 30.96 14.98 -48.57
CA THR A 903 29.64 14.37 -48.84
C THR A 903 28.50 15.32 -48.49
N GLU A 904 28.49 15.91 -47.29
CA GLU A 904 27.46 16.87 -46.88
C GLU A 904 27.48 18.14 -47.75
N LYS A 905 28.67 18.64 -48.07
CA LYS A 905 28.83 19.80 -48.95
C LYS A 905 28.23 19.54 -50.33
N ILE A 906 28.47 18.36 -50.91
CA ILE A 906 27.88 17.93 -52.19
C ILE A 906 26.37 17.75 -52.04
N TYR A 907 25.93 16.95 -51.06
CA TYR A 907 24.52 16.62 -50.85
C TYR A 907 23.63 17.85 -50.66
N HIS A 908 24.11 18.86 -49.94
CA HIS A 908 23.38 20.10 -49.72
C HIS A 908 23.54 21.15 -50.83
N SER A 909 24.41 20.91 -51.82
CA SER A 909 24.63 21.87 -52.92
C SER A 909 23.38 21.97 -53.81
N LYS A 910 23.03 23.20 -54.22
CA LYS A 910 21.90 23.43 -55.15
C LYS A 910 22.14 22.73 -56.49
N SER A 911 23.40 22.72 -56.93
CA SER A 911 23.86 22.06 -58.16
C SER A 911 23.62 20.55 -58.10
N PHE A 912 23.95 19.90 -56.98
CA PHE A 912 23.81 18.46 -56.83
C PHE A 912 22.35 18.02 -56.78
N LYS A 913 21.49 18.75 -56.05
CA LYS A 913 20.05 18.48 -56.03
C LYS A 913 19.42 18.61 -57.41
N ARG A 914 19.85 19.59 -58.20
CA ARG A 914 19.42 19.76 -59.60
C ARG A 914 19.93 18.61 -60.46
N PHE A 915 21.20 18.25 -60.33
CA PHE A 915 21.81 17.11 -61.01
C PHE A 915 21.07 15.80 -60.74
N MET A 916 20.77 15.46 -59.48
CA MET A 916 20.05 14.23 -59.11
C MET A 916 18.63 14.16 -59.66
N LYS A 917 17.98 15.32 -59.89
CA LYS A 917 16.65 15.44 -60.50
C LYS A 917 16.69 15.29 -62.03
N GLU A 918 17.74 15.80 -62.66
CA GLU A 918 17.92 15.76 -64.13
C GLU A 918 18.59 14.46 -64.63
N MET A 919 19.21 13.68 -63.73
CA MET A 919 19.96 12.47 -64.06
C MET A 919 19.07 11.27 -64.42
N THR A 920 19.32 10.65 -65.58
CA THR A 920 18.59 9.44 -66.03
C THR A 920 19.01 8.21 -65.22
N GLN A 921 18.17 7.17 -65.17
CA GLN A 921 18.49 5.92 -64.47
C GLN A 921 19.75 5.23 -65.01
N GLU A 922 20.00 5.36 -66.32
CA GLU A 922 21.21 4.84 -66.95
C GLU A 922 22.47 5.57 -66.45
N GLN A 923 22.42 6.89 -66.29
CA GLN A 923 23.49 7.69 -65.69
C GLN A 923 23.67 7.37 -64.19
N LYS A 924 22.57 7.14 -63.46
CA LYS A 924 22.63 6.70 -62.05
C LYS A 924 23.36 5.35 -61.92
N LEU A 925 23.12 4.42 -62.84
CA LEU A 925 23.80 3.12 -62.89
C LEU A 925 25.25 3.23 -63.40
N GLY A 926 25.54 4.17 -64.30
CA GLY A 926 26.88 4.48 -64.80
C GLY A 926 27.83 4.94 -63.70
N LEU A 927 27.34 5.80 -62.78
CA LEU A 927 28.09 6.26 -61.60
C LEU A 927 28.51 5.12 -60.67
N ILE A 928 27.66 4.09 -60.51
CA ILE A 928 27.90 2.93 -59.63
C ILE A 928 28.88 1.92 -60.28
N LYS A 929 28.90 1.86 -61.62
CA LYS A 929 29.72 0.91 -62.40
C LYS A 929 31.10 1.45 -62.75
N GLY A 930 31.44 2.68 -62.36
CA GLY A 930 32.73 3.30 -62.65
C GLY A 930 32.96 3.60 -64.14
N ARG A 931 31.89 3.79 -64.93
CA ARG A 931 31.96 3.95 -66.40
C ARG A 931 31.66 5.37 -66.90
N CYS A 932 31.60 6.35 -65.99
CA CYS A 932 31.22 7.73 -66.30
C CYS A 932 31.98 8.70 -65.41
N ASP A 933 33.26 8.94 -65.71
CA ASP A 933 34.11 9.86 -64.93
C ASP A 933 33.64 11.33 -65.08
N ASP A 934 32.98 11.66 -66.19
CA ASP A 934 32.36 12.97 -66.42
C ASP A 934 31.31 13.35 -65.37
N LEU A 935 30.66 12.36 -64.74
CA LEU A 935 29.65 12.58 -63.69
C LEU A 935 30.26 12.95 -62.33
N LEU A 936 31.58 12.77 -62.12
CA LEU A 936 32.27 13.25 -60.93
C LEU A 936 32.37 14.78 -60.91
N SER A 937 32.42 15.39 -62.10
CA SER A 937 32.34 16.85 -62.31
C SER A 937 30.90 17.29 -62.63
N TYR A 938 29.91 16.79 -61.87
CA TYR A 938 28.49 17.01 -62.13
C TYR A 938 28.07 18.47 -62.35
N GLU A 939 28.80 19.42 -61.77
CA GLU A 939 28.59 20.86 -61.95
C GLU A 939 28.81 21.34 -63.40
N LYS A 940 29.72 20.68 -64.15
CA LYS A 940 30.03 21.00 -65.57
C LYS A 940 28.98 20.45 -66.54
N LEU A 941 28.19 19.47 -66.11
CA LEU A 941 27.16 18.83 -66.93
C LEU A 941 25.80 19.55 -66.89
N LEU A 942 25.63 20.49 -65.96
CA LEU A 942 24.40 21.26 -65.82
C LEU A 942 24.37 22.42 -66.81
N LYS A 943 23.31 22.50 -67.64
CA LYS A 943 23.12 23.66 -68.54
C LYS A 943 22.99 24.97 -67.72
N PRO A 944 23.54 26.10 -68.20
CA PRO A 944 23.46 27.40 -67.51
C PRO A 944 22.00 27.79 -67.22
N ILE A 945 21.76 28.34 -66.03
CA ILE A 945 20.42 28.83 -65.66
C ILE A 945 20.15 30.07 -66.50
N GLN A 946 19.21 30.00 -67.45
CA GLN A 946 18.68 31.21 -68.08
C GLN A 946 18.01 32.05 -66.99
N LYS A 947 18.61 33.21 -66.67
CA LYS A 947 18.04 34.13 -65.67
C LYS A 947 16.70 34.64 -66.21
N ALA A 948 15.63 34.42 -65.45
CA ALA A 948 14.32 34.96 -65.77
C ALA A 948 14.38 36.50 -65.81
N PRO A 949 13.65 37.15 -66.74
CA PRO A 949 13.65 38.61 -66.84
C PRO A 949 13.07 39.19 -65.55
N VAL A 950 13.83 40.12 -64.96
CA VAL A 950 13.44 40.84 -63.75
C VAL A 950 12.27 41.73 -64.10
N LYS A 951 11.08 41.47 -63.54
CA LYS A 951 9.93 42.37 -63.66
C LYS A 951 10.23 43.65 -62.90
N GLN A 952 10.24 44.78 -63.62
CA GLN A 952 10.33 46.14 -63.08
C GLN A 952 9.06 46.51 -62.30
#